data_AF-A0A378LXW0-F1
#
_entry.id   AF-A0A378LXW0-F1
#
_cell.length_a   1.000
_cell.length_b   1.000
_cell.length_c   1.000
_cell.angle_alpha   90.00
_cell.angle_beta   90.00
_cell.angle_gamma   90.00
#
_symmetry.space_group_name_H-M   'P 1'
#
loop_
_entity.id
_entity.type
_entity.pdbx_description
1 polymer ?
#
loop_
_entity_poly.entity_id
_entity_poly.type
_entity_poly.pdbx_seq_one_letter_code
_entity_poly.pdbx_strand_id
1 'polypeptide(L)'
;MLSKNNILNKKKCSAPSARTHLPAVKTIDLTHLVEQLMRTDLAIQTINKPAALAYDRVKKEITEAETELNQIKKRKRRTQKKNTLNETITKKRKWISDVQNIESKNFLSLWAAMFHGYRMDVVVNQNEHIKSQGLVVQSASEEFVKLLKMVLLQDIAIYGKTYSSADLKKYKEILSRFHDSIETIIIEDKSEITSERIKKLLSGIDLTIEHNCTGHAIYTQIYQEKDELVIIHCNRGNGLRANYNLVYRRTIAGLDLDKLKTALETITELEVETGNEENYKKFYDSYNKTLNDLGFNFRLGQHVKTQKIGNCVLANIKGLLKERLPYDVYKWCTQEMRGLSTVQHLIKPMLQSGKELKNKPINIDTDDNFFHLRQVINYIFDKSVEALINAHFGNVRKYESLKKAFKALGEYEQAINENKNLNSANRAAIKNYIHSKTDRYKKIFFNPEMRKPDIFYQVLWGEAEKAAASSADDLTQNDFFKYLINKAVSNPNFFTDIYHHYCRKDTENKCEVLQIILTQAMEFMTDDTILNDTEYLTACQDSLRKILLSECRKLDYESNLVTFLANTELTCVNPGIYLSAIAAMGDHKHSQEQAAALKLLLGNALKNNEFLDLFLRKKKPPVSIFFKQKKESFDFSDFFKSAAELIIEITVLPLTQEKLKLSVATLVPNTTERTEEKEKVRQLVELFCYKQLLDTKKINEKNIKNWNWLNVLANQCKQLQYCYPHVLKVADGVIGSLRQLEIANGRSEKNYGKTSNPAPSKVF
;
A
#
# COMPACT_ATOMS: atom_id res chain seq x y z
N MET A 1 -29.74 32.18 31.75
CA MET A 1 -29.10 30.91 32.16
C MET A 1 -30.16 29.81 32.15
N LEU A 2 -29.78 28.59 31.77
CA LEU A 2 -30.52 27.31 31.96
C LEU A 2 -31.92 27.16 31.29
N SER A 3 -32.42 25.96 30.91
CA SER A 3 -31.78 24.72 30.40
C SER A 3 -32.87 23.73 29.92
N LYS A 4 -32.45 22.67 29.19
CA LYS A 4 -33.10 21.34 29.03
C LYS A 4 -34.33 21.20 28.10
N ASN A 5 -34.04 20.65 26.91
CA ASN A 5 -34.44 19.33 26.42
C ASN A 5 -35.81 18.71 26.83
N ASN A 6 -36.48 18.21 25.78
CA ASN A 6 -36.95 16.82 25.57
C ASN A 6 -38.47 16.47 25.54
N ILE A 7 -38.78 15.65 24.52
CA ILE A 7 -39.69 14.48 24.50
C ILE A 7 -41.18 14.64 24.09
N LEU A 8 -41.49 14.08 22.89
CA LEU A 8 -42.71 13.35 22.45
C LEU A 8 -44.08 14.11 22.44
N ASN A 9 -45.11 13.75 21.66
CA ASN A 9 -45.43 12.45 21.03
C ASN A 9 -46.37 12.54 19.80
N LYS A 10 -46.28 11.53 18.92
CA LYS A 10 -47.28 10.96 17.98
C LYS A 10 -48.61 11.70 17.70
N LYS A 11 -48.91 11.86 16.40
CA LYS A 11 -50.21 11.42 15.82
C LYS A 11 -49.98 10.57 14.57
N LYS A 12 -50.55 9.35 14.56
CA LYS A 12 -50.75 8.55 13.34
C LYS A 12 -51.92 9.15 12.56
N CYS A 13 -51.79 9.25 11.24
CA CYS A 13 -52.92 9.13 10.32
C CYS A 13 -52.52 8.17 9.19
N SER A 14 -53.47 7.33 8.79
CA SER A 14 -53.33 6.29 7.77
C SER A 14 -53.33 6.86 6.35
N ALA A 15 -52.66 6.16 5.44
CA ALA A 15 -52.69 6.48 4.02
C ALA A 15 -54.07 6.19 3.38
N PRO A 16 -54.43 6.95 2.34
CA PRO A 16 -55.13 6.41 1.18
C PRO A 16 -54.18 6.33 -0.02
N SER A 17 -54.38 5.32 -0.85
CA SER A 17 -53.59 5.06 -2.06
C SER A 17 -53.84 6.10 -3.15
N ALA A 18 -52.80 6.82 -3.56
CA ALA A 18 -52.75 7.53 -4.83
C ALA A 18 -51.39 7.31 -5.48
N ARG A 19 -51.37 6.85 -6.75
CA ARG A 19 -50.15 6.70 -7.54
C ARG A 19 -49.64 8.08 -7.94
N THR A 20 -48.91 8.76 -7.06
CA THR A 20 -48.06 9.88 -7.48
C THR A 20 -46.85 9.30 -8.21
N HIS A 21 -46.81 9.47 -9.53
CA HIS A 21 -45.54 9.36 -10.25
C HIS A 21 -44.57 10.38 -9.64
N LEU A 22 -43.61 9.90 -8.85
CA LEU A 22 -42.43 10.68 -8.52
C LEU A 22 -41.80 11.12 -9.85
N PRO A 23 -41.54 12.43 -10.05
CA PRO A 23 -40.86 12.87 -11.26
C PRO A 23 -39.53 12.13 -11.32
N ALA A 24 -39.26 11.48 -12.46
CA ALA A 24 -38.04 10.71 -12.64
C ALA A 24 -36.85 11.61 -12.30
N VAL A 25 -36.11 11.24 -11.24
CA VAL A 25 -34.91 11.95 -10.83
C VAL A 25 -33.97 11.89 -12.03
N LYS A 26 -33.72 13.04 -12.68
CA LYS A 26 -32.74 13.11 -13.77
C LYS A 26 -31.38 12.76 -13.19
N THR A 27 -30.99 11.51 -13.30
CA THR A 27 -29.62 11.04 -13.07
C THR A 27 -28.73 11.79 -14.05
N ILE A 28 -27.96 12.74 -13.52
CA ILE A 28 -26.97 13.46 -14.32
C ILE A 28 -25.83 12.49 -14.54
N ASP A 29 -25.60 12.09 -15.79
CA ASP A 29 -24.39 11.35 -16.15
C ASP A 29 -23.17 12.26 -15.99
N LEU A 30 -22.23 11.81 -15.16
CA LEU A 30 -21.02 12.53 -14.79
C LEU A 30 -19.76 11.77 -15.24
N THR A 31 -19.93 10.62 -15.92
CA THR A 31 -18.87 9.69 -16.36
C THR A 31 -17.83 10.40 -17.22
N HIS A 32 -18.25 11.09 -18.28
CA HIS A 32 -17.37 11.86 -19.15
C HIS A 32 -16.55 12.93 -18.41
N LEU A 33 -17.14 13.57 -17.38
CA LEU A 33 -16.46 14.60 -16.60
C LEU A 33 -15.37 14.02 -15.68
N VAL A 34 -15.56 12.79 -15.20
CA VAL A 34 -14.55 12.01 -14.44
C VAL A 34 -13.49 11.43 -15.40
N GLU A 35 -13.88 10.86 -16.54
CA GLU A 35 -12.95 10.35 -17.55
C GLU A 35 -11.96 11.43 -17.99
N GLN A 36 -12.48 12.58 -18.45
CA GLN A 36 -11.65 13.71 -18.85
C GLN A 36 -10.72 14.17 -17.71
N LEU A 37 -11.08 13.95 -16.43
CA LEU A 37 -10.28 14.38 -15.28
C LEU A 37 -9.09 13.44 -15.09
N MET A 38 -9.35 12.14 -15.10
CA MET A 38 -8.34 11.11 -15.01
C MET A 38 -7.40 11.18 -16.23
N ARG A 39 -7.90 11.46 -17.45
CA ARG A 39 -7.07 11.70 -18.63
C ARG A 39 -6.18 12.94 -18.49
N THR A 40 -6.71 14.02 -17.88
CA THR A 40 -5.91 15.24 -17.58
C THR A 40 -4.79 14.91 -16.57
N ASP A 41 -5.10 14.12 -15.54
CA ASP A 41 -4.14 13.73 -14.50
C ASP A 41 -3.05 12.79 -15.04
N LEU A 42 -3.42 11.80 -15.87
CA LEU A 42 -2.42 10.97 -16.56
C LEU A 42 -1.51 11.81 -17.46
N ALA A 43 -2.07 12.76 -18.24
CA ALA A 43 -1.27 13.63 -19.10
C ALA A 43 -0.26 14.45 -18.26
N ILE A 44 -0.71 15.03 -17.15
CA ILE A 44 0.15 15.77 -16.21
C ILE A 44 1.20 14.84 -15.58
N GLN A 45 0.83 13.69 -15.03
CA GLN A 45 1.78 12.73 -14.44
C GLN A 45 2.83 12.23 -15.46
N THR A 46 2.46 12.12 -16.75
CA THR A 46 3.34 11.73 -17.86
C THR A 46 4.31 12.84 -18.25
N ILE A 47 3.84 14.09 -18.31
CA ILE A 47 4.70 15.28 -18.49
C ILE A 47 5.70 15.38 -17.34
N ASN A 48 5.24 15.08 -16.12
CA ASN A 48 5.98 15.36 -14.89
C ASN A 48 7.01 14.28 -14.51
N LYS A 49 7.33 13.32 -15.40
CA LYS A 49 8.37 12.28 -15.16
C LYS A 49 9.63 12.90 -14.53
N PRO A 50 10.30 12.23 -13.57
CA PRO A 50 11.24 12.87 -12.64
C PRO A 50 12.26 13.77 -13.33
N ALA A 51 12.52 14.96 -12.78
CA ALA A 51 13.49 15.91 -13.34
C ALA A 51 14.87 15.25 -13.58
N ALA A 52 15.28 14.29 -12.74
CA ALA A 52 16.44 13.44 -12.97
C ALA A 52 16.40 12.71 -14.33
N LEU A 53 15.29 12.04 -14.69
CA LEU A 53 15.16 11.38 -15.99
C LEU A 53 15.14 12.37 -17.17
N ALA A 54 14.57 13.57 -16.99
CA ALA A 54 14.62 14.61 -18.01
C ALA A 54 16.06 15.16 -18.18
N TYR A 55 16.79 15.34 -17.08
CA TYR A 55 18.17 15.80 -17.05
C TYR A 55 19.12 14.75 -17.65
N ASP A 56 18.94 13.48 -17.29
CA ASP A 56 19.70 12.35 -17.85
C ASP A 56 19.36 12.12 -19.33
N ARG A 57 18.10 12.31 -19.74
CA ARG A 57 17.73 12.31 -21.17
C ARG A 57 18.42 13.45 -21.93
N VAL A 58 18.38 14.69 -21.43
CA VAL A 58 19.02 15.83 -22.11
C VAL A 58 20.55 15.68 -22.13
N LYS A 59 21.17 15.16 -21.07
CA LYS A 59 22.58 14.75 -21.08
C LYS A 59 22.87 13.70 -22.13
N LYS A 60 22.06 12.63 -22.19
CA LYS A 60 22.21 11.55 -23.18
C LYS A 60 22.06 12.09 -24.60
N GLU A 61 21.07 12.93 -24.87
CA GLU A 61 20.87 13.61 -26.16
C GLU A 61 22.06 14.53 -26.52
N ILE A 62 22.68 15.20 -25.55
CA ILE A 62 23.93 15.95 -25.74
C ILE A 62 25.08 14.99 -26.11
N THR A 63 25.27 13.92 -25.35
CA THR A 63 26.33 12.92 -25.60
C THR A 63 26.16 12.21 -26.95
N GLU A 64 24.92 11.87 -27.34
CA GLU A 64 24.57 11.30 -28.63
C GLU A 64 24.87 12.29 -29.78
N ALA A 65 24.43 13.55 -29.64
CA ALA A 65 24.70 14.59 -30.63
C ALA A 65 26.20 14.91 -30.75
N GLU A 66 26.95 14.91 -29.64
CA GLU A 66 28.41 15.08 -29.62
C GLU A 66 29.12 13.88 -30.26
N THR A 67 28.63 12.66 -30.02
CA THR A 67 29.17 11.44 -30.64
C THR A 67 28.94 11.45 -32.15
N GLU A 68 27.72 11.77 -32.61
CA GLU A 68 27.43 11.89 -34.04
C GLU A 68 28.25 13.03 -34.67
N LEU A 69 28.32 14.20 -34.02
CA LEU A 69 29.11 15.33 -34.48
C LEU A 69 30.58 14.94 -34.66
N ASN A 70 31.18 14.23 -33.69
CA ASN A 70 32.55 13.75 -33.74
C ASN A 70 32.78 12.75 -34.89
N GLN A 71 31.84 11.81 -35.11
CA GLN A 71 31.89 10.87 -36.24
C GLN A 71 31.84 11.57 -37.61
N ILE A 72 31.06 12.66 -37.75
CA ILE A 72 30.95 13.40 -39.02
C ILE A 72 31.93 14.57 -39.15
N LYS A 73 32.64 14.97 -38.07
CA LYS A 73 33.47 16.18 -38.00
C LYS A 73 34.49 16.27 -39.14
N LYS A 74 35.14 15.15 -39.47
CA LYS A 74 36.15 15.03 -40.54
C LYS A 74 35.58 14.96 -41.97
N ARG A 75 34.26 14.77 -42.17
CA ARG A 75 33.65 14.61 -43.50
C ARG A 75 33.35 15.99 -44.13
N LYS A 76 33.89 16.28 -45.33
CA LYS A 76 33.78 17.61 -46.00
C LYS A 76 32.38 17.98 -46.53
N ARG A 77 31.45 17.03 -46.71
CA ARG A 77 30.13 17.24 -47.34
C ARG A 77 28.91 17.16 -46.39
N ARG A 78 29.03 17.57 -45.12
CA ARG A 78 27.92 17.50 -44.12
C ARG A 78 27.74 18.78 -43.29
N THR A 79 28.05 19.95 -43.85
CA THR A 79 28.08 21.24 -43.12
C THR A 79 26.75 21.57 -42.43
N GLN A 80 25.62 21.46 -43.14
CA GLN A 80 24.29 21.72 -42.56
C GLN A 80 24.00 20.82 -41.36
N LYS A 81 24.24 19.50 -41.46
CA LYS A 81 24.04 18.57 -40.35
C LYS A 81 24.99 18.83 -39.17
N LYS A 82 26.23 19.30 -39.41
CA LYS A 82 27.14 19.74 -38.33
C LYS A 82 26.59 20.97 -37.60
N ASN A 83 26.04 21.94 -38.33
CA ASN A 83 25.46 23.15 -37.75
C ASN A 83 24.23 22.80 -36.90
N THR A 84 23.30 21.99 -37.41
CA THR A 84 22.13 21.52 -36.66
C THR A 84 22.52 20.77 -35.38
N LEU A 85 23.55 19.93 -35.41
CA LEU A 85 24.06 19.25 -34.21
C LEU A 85 24.71 20.23 -33.22
N ASN A 86 25.52 21.18 -33.68
CA ASN A 86 26.11 22.23 -32.84
C ASN A 86 25.04 23.12 -32.17
N GLU A 87 24.02 23.54 -32.90
CA GLU A 87 22.87 24.29 -32.38
C GLU A 87 22.11 23.47 -31.33
N THR A 88 21.87 22.19 -31.60
CA THR A 88 21.20 21.26 -30.69
C THR A 88 21.99 21.09 -29.38
N ILE A 89 23.31 20.85 -29.47
CA ILE A 89 24.21 20.74 -28.31
C ILE A 89 24.21 22.06 -27.52
N THR A 90 24.33 23.20 -28.20
CA THR A 90 24.39 24.52 -27.55
C THR A 90 23.08 24.84 -26.83
N LYS A 91 21.93 24.63 -27.48
CA LYS A 91 20.61 24.86 -26.89
C LYS A 91 20.35 23.96 -25.67
N LYS A 92 20.73 22.67 -25.75
CA LYS A 92 20.58 21.72 -24.64
C LYS A 92 21.57 21.98 -23.48
N ARG A 93 22.82 22.38 -23.77
CA ARG A 93 23.79 22.78 -22.74
C ARG A 93 23.37 24.08 -22.04
N LYS A 94 22.88 25.08 -22.78
CA LYS A 94 22.28 26.30 -22.20
C LYS A 94 21.12 25.93 -21.27
N TRP A 95 20.21 25.07 -21.73
CA TRP A 95 19.09 24.59 -20.92
C TRP A 95 19.54 23.92 -19.60
N ILE A 96 20.57 23.06 -19.63
CA ILE A 96 21.16 22.48 -18.41
C ILE A 96 21.67 23.59 -17.47
N SER A 97 22.44 24.54 -18.01
CA SER A 97 23.00 25.67 -17.25
C SER A 97 21.89 26.53 -16.62
N ASP A 98 20.83 26.82 -17.36
CA ASP A 98 19.70 27.62 -16.90
C ASP A 98 18.93 26.87 -15.78
N VAL A 99 18.71 25.56 -15.92
CA VAL A 99 18.12 24.71 -14.86
C VAL A 99 18.99 24.70 -13.61
N GLN A 100 20.30 24.47 -13.71
CA GLN A 100 21.21 24.46 -12.55
C GLN A 100 21.29 25.82 -11.83
N ASN A 101 21.26 26.91 -12.60
CA ASN A 101 21.23 28.29 -12.11
C ASN A 101 19.89 28.61 -11.40
N ILE A 102 18.78 28.01 -11.86
CA ILE A 102 17.46 28.11 -11.23
C ILE A 102 17.36 27.22 -9.98
N GLU A 103 17.89 25.99 -10.01
CA GLU A 103 17.94 25.08 -8.85
C GLU A 103 18.75 25.66 -7.69
N SER A 104 19.89 26.29 -7.98
CA SER A 104 20.71 26.96 -6.96
C SER A 104 20.08 28.24 -6.40
N LYS A 105 19.40 29.04 -7.23
CA LYS A 105 18.76 30.32 -6.80
C LYS A 105 17.41 30.16 -6.12
N ASN A 106 16.58 29.24 -6.61
CA ASN A 106 15.25 28.96 -6.03
C ASN A 106 15.27 27.76 -5.08
N PHE A 107 16.49 27.27 -4.75
CA PHE A 107 16.76 26.07 -3.96
C PHE A 107 15.75 25.89 -2.84
N LEU A 108 15.58 26.91 -1.99
CA LEU A 108 14.76 26.91 -0.78
C LEU A 108 13.23 26.87 -1.01
N SER A 109 12.70 27.57 -2.02
CA SER A 109 11.26 27.53 -2.33
C SER A 109 10.87 26.24 -3.06
N LEU A 110 11.73 25.77 -3.98
CA LEU A 110 11.66 24.42 -4.52
C LEU A 110 11.80 23.38 -3.40
N TRP A 111 12.68 23.61 -2.44
CA TRP A 111 12.92 22.73 -1.30
C TRP A 111 11.73 22.60 -0.39
N ALA A 112 11.08 23.70 -0.01
CA ALA A 112 9.87 23.64 0.82
C ALA A 112 8.80 22.80 0.12
N ALA A 113 8.53 23.06 -1.17
CA ALA A 113 7.57 22.28 -1.94
C ALA A 113 7.95 20.79 -2.09
N MET A 114 9.24 20.48 -2.28
CA MET A 114 9.78 19.11 -2.25
C MET A 114 9.67 18.47 -0.86
N PHE A 115 9.85 19.23 0.22
CA PHE A 115 9.67 18.80 1.62
C PHE A 115 8.23 18.46 1.98
N HIS A 116 7.30 19.04 1.22
CA HIS A 116 5.88 18.79 1.28
C HIS A 116 5.40 17.85 0.16
N GLY A 117 6.35 17.23 -0.56
CA GLY A 117 6.10 16.13 -1.49
C GLY A 117 5.22 16.49 -2.68
N TYR A 118 5.38 17.70 -3.22
CA TYR A 118 4.91 18.00 -4.57
C TYR A 118 6.08 17.80 -5.52
N ARG A 119 5.78 17.31 -6.73
CA ARG A 119 6.58 17.75 -7.86
C ARG A 119 6.25 19.22 -8.03
N MET A 120 7.20 20.10 -7.71
CA MET A 120 7.23 21.38 -8.39
C MET A 120 7.50 21.05 -9.84
N ASP A 121 6.50 21.23 -10.68
CA ASP A 121 6.77 21.39 -12.09
C ASP A 121 7.53 22.71 -12.23
N VAL A 122 8.85 22.58 -12.37
CA VAL A 122 9.56 23.43 -13.31
C VAL A 122 8.88 23.14 -14.65
N VAL A 123 7.83 23.90 -14.97
CA VAL A 123 7.12 23.78 -16.24
C VAL A 123 8.08 24.26 -17.32
N VAL A 124 8.90 23.33 -17.81
CA VAL A 124 9.78 23.53 -18.96
C VAL A 124 8.93 23.49 -20.22
N ASN A 125 8.05 24.47 -20.34
CA ASN A 125 7.60 24.92 -21.65
C ASN A 125 8.71 25.80 -22.25
N GLN A 126 8.71 25.98 -23.57
CA GLN A 126 9.85 26.52 -24.33
C GLN A 126 10.18 28.01 -24.06
N ASN A 127 9.42 28.68 -23.18
CA ASN A 127 9.47 30.12 -22.91
C ASN A 127 9.74 30.41 -21.42
N GLU A 128 10.98 30.09 -21.02
CA GLU A 128 11.70 30.49 -19.78
C GLU A 128 11.12 31.70 -18.99
N HIS A 129 10.70 31.55 -17.72
CA HIS A 129 10.76 32.58 -16.64
C HIS A 129 10.40 31.98 -15.26
N ILE A 130 11.30 32.05 -14.25
CA ILE A 130 10.98 31.82 -12.81
C ILE A 130 11.88 32.69 -11.90
N LYS A 131 11.23 33.47 -11.00
CA LYS A 131 11.83 34.21 -9.87
C LYS A 131 10.89 34.32 -8.64
N SER A 132 11.34 34.62 -7.42
CA SER A 132 12.58 34.22 -6.70
C SER A 132 12.53 34.69 -5.22
N GLN A 133 12.50 33.78 -4.23
CA GLN A 133 12.67 34.08 -2.79
C GLN A 133 13.12 32.81 -2.03
N GLY A 134 13.84 32.98 -0.91
CA GLY A 134 14.39 31.88 -0.10
C GLY A 134 14.17 32.09 1.40
N LEU A 135 14.32 31.02 2.18
CA LEU A 135 14.15 30.97 3.64
C LEU A 135 15.46 30.55 4.33
N VAL A 136 15.87 31.24 5.39
CA VAL A 136 17.14 30.96 6.10
C VAL A 136 16.95 29.76 7.05
N VAL A 137 18.03 29.06 7.41
CA VAL A 137 18.01 27.81 8.21
C VAL A 137 17.08 27.86 9.43
N GLN A 138 17.15 28.93 10.23
CA GLN A 138 16.30 29.15 11.41
C GLN A 138 14.79 29.13 11.10
N SER A 139 14.35 29.64 9.95
CA SER A 139 12.92 29.70 9.59
C SER A 139 12.32 28.33 9.21
N ALA A 140 13.15 27.30 8.98
CA ALA A 140 12.67 25.96 8.68
C ALA A 140 12.24 25.20 9.95
N SER A 141 12.99 25.33 11.06
CA SER A 141 12.62 24.76 12.35
C SER A 141 11.37 25.46 12.91
N GLU A 142 11.32 26.79 12.87
CA GLU A 142 10.15 27.61 13.27
C GLU A 142 8.84 27.15 12.59
N GLU A 143 8.86 26.96 11.26
CA GLU A 143 7.67 26.50 10.55
C GLU A 143 7.32 25.05 10.89
N PHE A 144 8.30 24.17 11.14
CA PHE A 144 8.02 22.81 11.62
C PHE A 144 7.37 22.82 13.02
N VAL A 145 7.85 23.64 13.94
CA VAL A 145 7.26 23.86 15.28
C VAL A 145 5.81 24.31 15.13
N LYS A 146 5.57 25.38 14.35
CA LYS A 146 4.24 25.92 14.05
C LYS A 146 3.29 24.87 13.44
N LEU A 147 3.76 24.05 12.52
CA LEU A 147 2.96 22.97 11.92
C LEU A 147 2.66 21.85 12.91
N LEU A 148 3.65 21.44 13.71
CA LEU A 148 3.47 20.43 14.74
C LEU A 148 2.46 20.89 15.80
N LYS A 149 2.48 22.18 16.19
CA LYS A 149 1.48 22.83 17.05
C LYS A 149 0.06 22.71 16.46
N MET A 150 -0.09 22.94 15.16
CA MET A 150 -1.38 22.78 14.47
C MET A 150 -1.85 21.30 14.34
N VAL A 151 -0.94 20.33 14.36
CA VAL A 151 -1.27 18.89 14.41
C VAL A 151 -1.55 18.42 15.85
N LEU A 152 -0.92 19.02 16.84
CA LEU A 152 -1.22 18.82 18.26
C LEU A 152 -2.66 19.21 18.63
N LEU A 153 -3.30 20.10 17.87
CA LEU A 153 -4.72 20.45 18.01
C LEU A 153 -5.72 19.46 17.36
N GLN A 154 -5.25 18.43 16.63
CA GLN A 154 -6.12 17.49 15.90
C GLN A 154 -6.22 16.10 16.57
N ASP A 155 -7.38 15.45 16.48
CA ASP A 155 -7.50 14.06 16.94
C ASP A 155 -6.75 13.07 16.04
N ILE A 156 -5.86 12.29 16.67
CA ILE A 156 -5.14 11.18 16.04
C ILE A 156 -6.18 10.15 15.62
N ALA A 157 -6.31 9.90 14.32
CA ALA A 157 -7.05 8.76 13.81
C ALA A 157 -6.38 8.24 12.54
N ILE A 158 -6.24 6.92 12.49
CA ILE A 158 -5.47 6.19 11.49
C ILE A 158 -6.40 5.15 10.87
N TYR A 159 -6.44 5.09 9.54
CA TYR A 159 -7.29 4.14 8.84
C TYR A 159 -6.94 2.70 9.23
N GLY A 160 -7.96 1.87 9.48
CA GLY A 160 -7.81 0.46 9.86
C GLY A 160 -7.29 0.19 11.28
N LYS A 161 -6.92 1.22 12.08
CA LYS A 161 -6.34 1.02 13.42
C LYS A 161 -7.05 1.83 14.49
N THR A 162 -7.54 1.12 15.51
CA THR A 162 -8.17 1.70 16.71
C THR A 162 -7.18 1.64 17.86
N TYR A 163 -6.88 2.79 18.46
CA TYR A 163 -6.01 2.89 19.64
C TYR A 163 -6.84 3.09 20.90
N SER A 164 -6.34 2.67 22.06
CA SER A 164 -6.99 2.99 23.33
C SER A 164 -6.84 4.48 23.66
N SER A 165 -7.76 5.03 24.47
CA SER A 165 -7.65 6.41 24.94
C SER A 165 -6.34 6.67 25.71
N ALA A 166 -5.78 5.64 26.37
CA ALA A 166 -4.50 5.72 27.06
C ALA A 166 -3.32 5.82 26.08
N ASP A 167 -3.33 5.05 24.99
CA ASP A 167 -2.32 5.14 23.93
C ASP A 167 -2.36 6.51 23.25
N LEU A 168 -3.55 6.99 22.90
CA LEU A 168 -3.74 8.29 22.27
C LEU A 168 -3.25 9.44 23.16
N LYS A 169 -3.55 9.39 24.47
CA LYS A 169 -3.03 10.34 25.46
C LYS A 169 -1.50 10.30 25.52
N LYS A 170 -0.91 9.09 25.63
CA LYS A 170 0.56 8.92 25.63
C LYS A 170 1.22 9.48 24.37
N TYR A 171 0.65 9.25 23.19
CA TYR A 171 1.21 9.79 21.94
C TYR A 171 1.08 11.32 21.85
N LYS A 172 -0.01 11.90 22.37
CA LYS A 172 -0.16 13.36 22.50
C LYS A 172 0.88 13.96 23.46
N GLU A 173 1.12 13.34 24.60
CA GLU A 173 2.15 13.77 25.55
C GLU A 173 3.56 13.69 24.95
N ILE A 174 3.88 12.64 24.19
CA ILE A 174 5.15 12.53 23.45
C ILE A 174 5.27 13.64 22.39
N LEU A 175 4.22 13.89 21.61
CA LEU A 175 4.20 14.94 20.59
C LEU A 175 4.34 16.34 21.22
N SER A 176 3.74 16.60 22.38
CA SER A 176 3.84 17.88 23.10
C SER A 176 5.26 18.10 23.61
N ARG A 177 5.82 17.15 24.37
CA ARG A 177 7.19 17.30 24.90
C ARG A 177 8.23 17.39 23.78
N PHE A 178 8.01 16.68 22.65
CA PHE A 178 8.83 16.86 21.46
C PHE A 178 8.72 18.28 20.90
N HIS A 179 7.50 18.78 20.69
CA HIS A 179 7.23 20.15 20.23
C HIS A 179 7.93 21.19 21.12
N ASP A 180 7.75 21.10 22.42
CA ASP A 180 8.27 22.10 23.37
C ASP A 180 9.81 22.10 23.35
N SER A 181 10.42 20.90 23.25
CA SER A 181 11.88 20.74 23.11
C SER A 181 12.44 21.32 21.81
N ILE A 182 11.70 21.24 20.71
CA ILE A 182 12.13 21.78 19.41
C ILE A 182 11.70 23.25 19.17
N GLU A 183 10.70 23.75 19.88
CA GLU A 183 10.37 25.19 19.98
C GLU A 183 11.52 25.92 20.69
N THR A 184 12.18 25.24 21.63
CA THR A 184 13.37 25.70 22.35
C THR A 184 14.68 25.03 21.89
N ILE A 185 14.90 24.87 20.57
CA ILE A 185 16.25 24.61 20.04
C ILE A 185 17.09 25.84 20.40
N ILE A 186 17.92 25.69 21.42
CA ILE A 186 18.56 26.82 22.11
C ILE A 186 20.10 26.67 22.10
N ILE A 187 20.59 25.43 22.19
CA ILE A 187 22.00 25.16 22.49
C ILE A 187 22.85 25.09 21.21
N GLU A 188 23.28 26.26 20.74
CA GLU A 188 24.51 26.42 19.93
C GLU A 188 25.76 26.57 20.82
N ASP A 189 25.61 26.90 22.12
CA ASP A 189 26.69 27.09 23.10
C ASP A 189 26.57 26.13 24.29
N LYS A 190 27.65 25.38 24.58
CA LYS A 190 27.77 24.47 25.73
C LYS A 190 27.46 25.13 27.08
N SER A 191 27.64 26.45 27.23
CA SER A 191 27.41 27.17 28.49
C SER A 191 25.96 27.02 29.00
N GLU A 192 25.02 26.71 28.10
CA GLU A 192 23.60 26.50 28.41
C GLU A 192 23.25 25.08 28.90
N ILE A 193 24.21 24.15 28.93
CA ILE A 193 24.10 22.81 29.53
C ILE A 193 24.20 22.95 31.06
N THR A 194 23.26 23.66 31.68
CA THR A 194 23.29 23.92 33.13
C THR A 194 22.81 22.72 33.95
N SER A 195 23.26 22.59 35.19
CA SER A 195 22.80 21.54 36.11
C SER A 195 21.29 21.60 36.40
N GLU A 196 20.67 22.77 36.26
CA GLU A 196 19.20 22.90 36.31
C GLU A 196 18.54 22.24 35.08
N ARG A 197 19.12 22.40 33.89
CA ARG A 197 18.63 21.77 32.65
C ARG A 197 18.76 20.24 32.70
N ILE A 198 19.85 19.72 33.28
CA ILE A 198 20.00 18.29 33.58
C ILE A 198 18.93 17.80 34.57
N LYS A 199 18.60 18.57 35.61
CA LYS A 199 17.50 18.22 36.54
C LYS A 199 16.14 18.23 35.84
N LYS A 200 15.86 19.22 34.98
CA LYS A 200 14.64 19.30 34.17
C LYS A 200 14.48 18.11 33.23
N LEU A 201 15.59 17.66 32.63
CA LEU A 201 15.65 16.46 31.79
C LEU A 201 15.22 15.19 32.54
N LEU A 202 15.66 15.05 33.79
CA LEU A 202 15.28 13.95 34.69
C LEU A 202 13.90 14.10 35.34
N SER A 203 13.24 15.25 35.18
CA SER A 203 11.81 15.43 35.44
C SER A 203 10.94 15.27 34.17
N GLY A 204 11.51 14.76 33.08
CA GLY A 204 10.80 14.44 31.85
C GLY A 204 10.66 15.59 30.84
N ILE A 205 11.37 16.70 30.99
CA ILE A 205 11.43 17.80 30.01
C ILE A 205 12.50 17.47 28.98
N ASP A 206 12.11 17.22 27.74
CA ASP A 206 13.02 16.77 26.69
C ASP A 206 14.00 17.88 26.26
N LEU A 207 15.25 17.53 25.95
CA LEU A 207 16.29 18.45 25.47
C LEU A 207 16.68 18.13 24.02
N THR A 208 16.76 19.14 23.16
CA THR A 208 17.25 19.01 21.77
C THR A 208 18.43 19.94 21.57
N ILE A 209 19.51 19.40 21.01
CA ILE A 209 20.80 20.07 20.74
C ILE A 209 21.03 20.06 19.23
N GLU A 210 21.27 21.24 18.64
CA GLU A 210 21.78 21.39 17.28
C GLU A 210 23.30 21.42 17.34
N HIS A 211 23.98 20.65 16.47
CA HIS A 211 25.44 20.54 16.49
C HIS A 211 26.04 21.60 15.57
N ASN A 212 27.10 22.29 16.00
CA ASN A 212 27.78 23.30 15.19
C ASN A 212 28.46 22.65 13.97
N CYS A 213 27.80 22.72 12.81
CA CYS A 213 28.15 21.95 11.62
C CYS A 213 28.17 22.85 10.37
N THR A 214 29.29 22.84 9.64
CA THR A 214 29.45 23.72 8.48
C THR A 214 28.75 23.14 7.24
N GLY A 215 27.65 23.79 6.83
CA GLY A 215 26.91 23.50 5.59
C GLY A 215 25.70 22.57 5.74
N HIS A 216 25.43 22.04 6.93
CA HIS A 216 24.24 21.24 7.26
C HIS A 216 24.02 21.21 8.78
N ALA A 217 22.84 20.84 9.28
CA ALA A 217 22.59 20.71 10.72
C ALA A 217 22.41 19.25 11.15
N ILE A 218 23.02 18.85 12.27
CA ILE A 218 22.82 17.55 12.92
C ILE A 218 22.13 17.77 14.26
N TYR A 219 21.23 16.87 14.64
CA TYR A 219 20.52 16.97 15.92
C TYR A 219 20.75 15.79 16.83
N THR A 220 20.89 16.08 18.12
CA THR A 220 20.79 15.12 19.21
C THR A 220 19.59 15.49 20.08
N GLN A 221 18.71 14.54 20.37
CA GLN A 221 17.62 14.71 21.33
C GLN A 221 17.77 13.74 22.49
N ILE A 222 17.48 14.25 23.69
CA ILE A 222 17.63 13.55 24.96
C ILE A 222 16.30 13.63 25.70
N TYR A 223 15.82 12.50 26.19
CA TYR A 223 14.57 12.46 26.95
C TYR A 223 14.51 11.29 27.90
N GLN A 224 13.66 11.41 28.91
CA GLN A 224 13.30 10.32 29.80
C GLN A 224 12.21 9.43 29.18
N GLU A 225 12.45 8.12 29.16
CA GLU A 225 11.45 7.09 28.89
C GLU A 225 11.40 6.14 30.10
N LYS A 226 10.36 6.32 30.94
CA LYS A 226 10.23 5.62 32.23
C LYS A 226 11.46 5.87 33.13
N ASP A 227 12.19 4.83 33.48
CA ASP A 227 13.40 4.79 34.29
C ASP A 227 14.70 4.88 33.46
N GLU A 228 14.61 4.96 32.13
CA GLU A 228 15.75 5.16 31.23
C GLU A 228 15.88 6.61 30.76
N LEU A 229 17.14 7.07 30.66
CA LEU A 229 17.50 8.22 29.85
C LEU A 229 17.89 7.74 28.45
N VAL A 230 17.26 8.33 27.43
CA VAL A 230 17.44 7.96 26.02
C VAL A 230 18.06 9.14 25.28
N ILE A 231 19.17 8.89 24.60
CA ILE A 231 19.81 9.84 23.67
C ILE A 231 19.62 9.31 22.25
N ILE A 232 19.14 10.17 21.36
CA ILE A 232 18.95 9.88 19.94
C ILE A 232 19.71 10.89 19.11
N HIS A 233 20.59 10.39 18.25
CA HIS A 233 21.33 11.20 17.30
C HIS A 233 20.83 10.93 15.88
N CYS A 234 20.59 12.01 15.12
CA CYS A 234 20.08 11.92 13.76
C CYS A 234 20.87 12.83 12.80
N ASN A 235 21.67 12.21 11.93
CA ASN A 235 22.22 12.81 10.73
C ASN A 235 21.78 11.99 9.51
N ARG A 236 20.95 12.56 8.65
CA ARG A 236 20.52 11.95 7.37
C ARG A 236 21.16 12.62 6.16
N GLY A 237 22.06 13.58 6.35
CA GLY A 237 22.72 14.32 5.28
C GLY A 237 23.82 13.51 4.59
N ASN A 238 24.83 14.22 4.08
CA ASN A 238 26.04 13.60 3.51
C ASN A 238 27.02 13.27 4.63
N GLY A 239 26.84 12.11 5.28
CA GLY A 239 27.71 11.61 6.33
C GLY A 239 27.63 10.09 6.50
N LEU A 240 28.59 9.53 7.25
CA LEU A 240 28.58 8.11 7.64
C LEU A 240 27.31 7.79 8.46
N ARG A 241 26.81 6.54 8.34
CA ARG A 241 25.63 6.00 9.05
C ARG A 241 24.26 6.65 8.76
N ALA A 242 24.14 7.53 7.77
CA ALA A 242 22.93 8.31 7.46
C ALA A 242 21.64 7.54 7.06
N ASN A 243 21.65 6.20 7.10
CA ASN A 243 20.48 5.33 6.91
C ASN A 243 19.78 4.93 8.22
N TYR A 244 20.35 5.25 9.40
CA TYR A 244 19.81 4.87 10.70
C TYR A 244 19.99 5.99 11.72
N ASN A 245 19.04 6.11 12.64
CA ASN A 245 19.25 6.90 13.86
C ASN A 245 20.19 6.12 14.79
N LEU A 246 21.05 6.82 15.55
CA LEU A 246 21.85 6.21 16.61
C LEU A 246 21.13 6.40 17.94
N VAL A 247 20.86 5.32 18.67
CA VAL A 247 20.07 5.36 19.90
C VAL A 247 20.90 4.78 21.05
N TYR A 248 21.00 5.53 22.14
CA TYR A 248 21.76 5.19 23.32
C TYR A 248 20.84 5.21 24.54
N ARG A 249 20.96 4.22 25.43
CA ARG A 249 20.11 4.08 26.61
C ARG A 249 20.90 3.79 27.87
N ARG A 250 20.54 4.44 28.98
CA ARG A 250 21.06 4.14 30.31
C ARG A 250 19.95 4.31 31.35
N THR A 251 19.86 3.38 32.30
CA THR A 251 18.99 3.52 33.48
C THR A 251 19.42 4.72 34.31
N ILE A 252 18.46 5.55 34.76
CA ILE A 252 18.71 6.78 35.52
C ILE A 252 19.28 6.47 36.92
N ALA A 253 18.91 5.31 37.49
CA ALA A 253 19.47 4.85 38.76
C ALA A 253 21.00 4.70 38.68
N GLY A 254 21.73 5.43 39.53
CA GLY A 254 23.19 5.44 39.54
C GLY A 254 23.83 6.26 38.41
N LEU A 255 23.07 7.12 37.70
CA LEU A 255 23.63 8.07 36.74
C LEU A 255 24.24 9.27 37.47
N ASP A 256 25.55 9.45 37.30
CA ASP A 256 26.33 10.58 37.81
C ASP A 256 25.98 11.84 36.99
N LEU A 257 25.37 12.83 37.66
CA LEU A 257 24.80 14.00 36.99
C LEU A 257 25.86 15.00 36.51
N ASP A 258 26.98 15.11 37.21
CA ASP A 258 28.07 16.01 36.83
C ASP A 258 28.85 15.39 35.66
N LYS A 259 29.08 14.07 35.68
CA LYS A 259 29.64 13.38 34.50
C LYS A 259 28.69 13.41 33.30
N LEU A 260 27.37 13.29 33.51
CA LEU A 260 26.38 13.47 32.44
C LEU A 260 26.47 14.89 31.85
N LYS A 261 26.54 15.92 32.70
CA LYS A 261 26.72 17.31 32.26
C LYS A 261 27.96 17.46 31.39
N THR A 262 29.13 17.01 31.86
CA THR A 262 30.39 17.09 31.13
C THR A 262 30.36 16.34 29.80
N ALA A 263 29.71 15.17 29.73
CA ALA A 263 29.54 14.45 28.47
C ALA A 263 28.64 15.21 27.47
N LEU A 264 27.58 15.87 27.94
CA LEU A 264 26.70 16.65 27.07
C LEU A 264 27.36 17.96 26.61
N GLU A 265 28.15 18.61 27.47
CA GLU A 265 29.04 19.71 27.07
C GLU A 265 30.01 19.24 25.96
N THR A 266 30.73 18.13 26.21
CA THR A 266 31.67 17.52 25.24
C THR A 266 31.00 17.18 23.90
N ILE A 267 29.77 16.65 23.93
CA ILE A 267 29.00 16.29 22.72
C ILE A 267 28.52 17.52 21.96
N THR A 268 28.22 18.62 22.65
CA THR A 268 27.79 19.88 22.03
C THR A 268 28.93 20.57 21.29
N GLU A 269 30.18 20.42 21.78
CA GLU A 269 31.39 20.95 21.13
C GLU A 269 31.90 20.12 19.93
N LEU A 270 31.21 19.06 19.52
CA LEU A 270 31.64 18.25 18.38
C LEU A 270 31.27 18.92 17.05
N GLU A 271 32.29 19.37 16.32
CA GLU A 271 32.13 20.01 15.01
C GLU A 271 32.42 19.05 13.84
N VAL A 272 31.74 19.24 12.72
CA VAL A 272 32.03 18.52 11.47
C VAL A 272 31.69 19.33 10.22
N GLU A 273 32.54 19.18 9.19
CA GLU A 273 32.38 19.85 7.89
C GLU A 273 31.79 18.89 6.84
N THR A 274 30.86 19.41 6.02
CA THR A 274 30.17 18.63 4.99
C THR A 274 31.16 18.11 3.93
N GLY A 275 31.17 16.79 3.71
CA GLY A 275 31.98 16.14 2.66
C GLY A 275 33.34 15.59 3.12
N ASN A 276 33.73 15.79 4.39
CA ASN A 276 34.96 15.23 4.96
C ASN A 276 34.67 13.95 5.76
N GLU A 277 34.83 12.78 5.14
CA GLU A 277 34.54 11.48 5.77
C GLU A 277 35.41 11.18 6.99
N GLU A 278 36.66 11.68 7.03
CA GLU A 278 37.56 11.47 8.16
C GLU A 278 37.12 12.28 9.39
N ASN A 279 36.68 13.52 9.19
CA ASN A 279 36.09 14.34 10.26
C ASN A 279 34.78 13.71 10.78
N TYR A 280 33.92 13.18 9.90
CA TYR A 280 32.75 12.41 10.34
C TYR A 280 33.11 11.17 11.15
N LYS A 281 34.16 10.45 10.77
CA LYS A 281 34.63 9.29 11.54
C LYS A 281 35.08 9.72 12.93
N LYS A 282 35.92 10.76 13.03
CA LYS A 282 36.39 11.33 14.32
C LYS A 282 35.22 11.82 15.18
N PHE A 283 34.26 12.53 14.59
CA PHE A 283 33.01 12.96 15.25
C PHE A 283 32.29 11.76 15.88
N TYR A 284 32.01 10.72 15.09
CA TYR A 284 31.28 9.56 15.61
C TYR A 284 32.10 8.72 16.60
N ASP A 285 33.41 8.56 16.40
CA ASP A 285 34.26 7.80 17.32
C ASP A 285 34.31 8.50 18.70
N SER A 286 34.46 9.83 18.73
CA SER A 286 34.34 10.63 19.96
C SER A 286 32.94 10.57 20.58
N TYR A 287 31.87 10.73 19.77
CA TYR A 287 30.49 10.68 20.24
C TYR A 287 30.15 9.32 20.89
N ASN A 288 30.51 8.21 20.22
CA ASN A 288 30.32 6.86 20.74
C ASN A 288 31.11 6.67 22.04
N LYS A 289 32.39 7.09 22.07
CA LYS A 289 33.25 6.94 23.24
C LYS A 289 32.69 7.67 24.45
N THR A 290 32.35 8.96 24.31
CA THR A 290 31.82 9.79 25.41
C THR A 290 30.55 9.19 26.04
N LEU A 291 29.65 8.60 25.25
CA LEU A 291 28.46 7.93 25.78
C LEU A 291 28.74 6.54 26.37
N ASN A 292 29.65 5.77 25.76
CA ASN A 292 30.05 4.46 26.27
C ASN A 292 30.84 4.55 27.58
N ASP A 293 31.68 5.59 27.75
CA ASP A 293 32.40 5.88 29.00
C ASP A 293 31.42 6.27 30.12
N LEU A 294 30.25 6.83 29.76
CA LEU A 294 29.08 6.96 30.63
C LEU A 294 28.18 5.72 30.66
N GLY A 295 28.61 4.55 30.23
CA GLY A 295 27.85 3.30 30.35
C GLY A 295 26.49 3.32 29.63
N PHE A 296 26.31 4.15 28.60
CA PHE A 296 25.14 4.04 27.73
C PHE A 296 25.30 2.85 26.79
N ASN A 297 24.22 2.08 26.63
CA ASN A 297 24.16 0.98 25.68
C ASN A 297 23.71 1.51 24.31
N PHE A 298 24.57 1.38 23.30
CA PHE A 298 24.24 1.71 21.91
C PHE A 298 23.36 0.64 21.26
N ARG A 299 22.39 1.10 20.45
CA ARG A 299 21.69 0.30 19.45
C ARG A 299 21.46 1.10 18.17
N LEU A 300 21.37 0.41 17.04
CA LEU A 300 20.81 0.99 15.82
C LEU A 300 19.32 1.26 16.01
N GLY A 301 18.89 2.48 15.69
CA GLY A 301 17.47 2.88 15.69
C GLY A 301 16.72 2.41 14.44
N GLN A 302 15.55 2.98 14.20
CA GLN A 302 14.77 2.72 13.00
C GLN A 302 15.51 3.22 11.75
N HIS A 303 15.32 2.48 10.64
CA HIS A 303 15.83 2.88 9.33
C HIS A 303 15.20 4.20 8.87
N VAL A 304 16.04 5.14 8.42
CA VAL A 304 15.65 6.45 7.88
C VAL A 304 16.27 6.62 6.48
N LYS A 305 15.51 7.14 5.51
CA LYS A 305 16.06 7.39 4.17
C LYS A 305 17.06 8.55 4.22
N THR A 306 18.25 8.39 3.65
CA THR A 306 19.21 9.50 3.47
C THR A 306 18.60 10.67 2.68
N GLN A 307 18.93 11.90 3.08
CA GLN A 307 18.66 13.15 2.41
C GLN A 307 19.98 13.72 1.84
N LYS A 308 20.60 13.00 0.90
CA LYS A 308 21.89 13.42 0.29
C LYS A 308 21.80 14.65 -0.61
N ILE A 309 20.62 14.90 -1.18
CA ILE A 309 20.35 16.07 -2.02
C ILE A 309 19.65 17.11 -1.15
N GLY A 310 20.36 18.18 -0.81
CA GLY A 310 19.89 19.37 -0.09
C GLY A 310 19.97 19.32 1.45
N ASN A 311 19.25 20.23 2.13
CA ASN A 311 19.44 20.55 3.55
C ASN A 311 18.80 19.52 4.52
N CYS A 312 19.60 18.71 5.21
CA CYS A 312 19.07 17.67 6.08
C CYS A 312 18.31 18.11 7.36
N VAL A 313 18.24 19.40 7.73
CA VAL A 313 17.56 19.92 8.96
C VAL A 313 16.23 19.22 9.26
N LEU A 314 15.24 19.39 8.38
CA LEU A 314 13.90 18.87 8.58
C LEU A 314 13.82 17.35 8.39
N ALA A 315 14.77 16.75 7.68
CA ALA A 315 14.89 15.29 7.62
C ALA A 315 15.34 14.75 8.99
N ASN A 316 16.26 15.45 9.66
CA ASN A 316 16.82 15.05 10.94
C ASN A 316 15.81 15.23 12.08
N ILE A 317 15.10 16.36 12.15
CA ILE A 317 14.00 16.56 13.11
C ILE A 317 12.90 15.49 12.95
N LYS A 318 12.50 15.17 11.70
CA LYS A 318 11.58 14.04 11.43
C LYS A 318 12.18 12.69 11.82
N GLY A 319 13.49 12.52 11.70
CA GLY A 319 14.21 11.30 12.10
C GLY A 319 14.18 11.08 13.60
N LEU A 320 14.38 12.13 14.40
CA LEU A 320 14.21 12.11 15.85
C LEU A 320 12.76 11.75 16.24
N LEU A 321 11.76 12.43 15.67
CA LEU A 321 10.34 12.17 15.95
C LEU A 321 9.93 10.73 15.62
N LYS A 322 10.52 10.14 14.56
CA LYS A 322 10.23 8.77 14.13
C LYS A 322 10.56 7.72 15.19
N GLU A 323 11.62 7.91 15.98
CA GLU A 323 11.99 6.96 17.05
C GLU A 323 11.01 6.96 18.22
N ARG A 324 10.31 8.07 18.46
CA ARG A 324 9.49 8.27 19.65
C ARG A 324 8.04 7.78 19.51
N LEU A 325 7.61 7.51 18.29
CA LEU A 325 6.23 7.17 17.98
C LEU A 325 6.13 5.81 17.25
N PRO A 326 5.02 5.08 17.41
CA PRO A 326 4.68 4.00 16.49
C PRO A 326 4.67 4.53 15.06
N TYR A 327 5.17 3.73 14.12
CA TYR A 327 5.40 4.16 12.73
C TYR A 327 4.16 4.75 12.05
N ASP A 328 2.97 4.23 12.35
CA ASP A 328 1.70 4.71 11.81
C ASP A 328 1.32 6.09 12.37
N VAL A 329 1.57 6.34 13.66
CA VAL A 329 1.32 7.64 14.31
C VAL A 329 2.32 8.70 13.80
N TYR A 330 3.58 8.31 13.59
CA TYR A 330 4.58 9.13 12.91
C TYR A 330 4.16 9.46 11.46
N LYS A 331 3.68 8.46 10.69
CA LYS A 331 3.15 8.66 9.33
C LYS A 331 1.97 9.65 9.34
N TRP A 332 0.99 9.45 10.22
CA TRP A 332 -0.16 10.35 10.37
C TRP A 332 0.31 11.78 10.69
N CYS A 333 1.14 11.96 11.70
CA CYS A 333 1.62 13.28 12.11
C CYS A 333 2.37 14.01 10.98
N THR A 334 3.27 13.29 10.29
CA THR A 334 4.02 13.88 9.16
C THR A 334 3.16 14.13 7.92
N GLN A 335 2.09 13.36 7.72
CA GLN A 335 1.09 13.58 6.67
C GLN A 335 0.21 14.81 6.95
N GLU A 336 -0.23 15.03 8.19
CA GLU A 336 -1.01 16.22 8.56
C GLU A 336 -0.16 17.50 8.52
N MET A 337 1.08 17.48 9.03
CA MET A 337 2.01 18.62 8.89
C MET A 337 2.25 18.97 7.42
N ARG A 338 2.43 17.96 6.55
CA ARG A 338 2.53 18.13 5.09
C ARG A 338 1.27 18.77 4.50
N GLY A 339 0.08 18.31 4.90
CA GLY A 339 -1.21 18.84 4.44
C GLY A 339 -1.43 20.30 4.82
N LEU A 340 -1.07 20.69 6.04
CA LEU A 340 -1.19 22.05 6.56
C LEU A 340 -0.17 23.03 5.93
N SER A 341 1.08 22.59 5.78
CA SER A 341 2.17 23.43 5.28
C SER A 341 1.93 23.90 3.85
N THR A 342 1.65 22.94 2.96
CA THR A 342 1.60 23.17 1.51
C THR A 342 0.77 24.40 1.14
N VAL A 343 -0.40 24.51 1.76
CA VAL A 343 -1.40 25.52 1.40
C VAL A 343 -0.97 26.91 1.88
N GLN A 344 -0.31 27.04 3.04
CA GLN A 344 0.07 28.35 3.58
C GLN A 344 1.21 29.02 2.79
N HIS A 345 2.22 28.26 2.36
CA HIS A 345 3.36 28.78 1.60
C HIS A 345 2.98 29.21 0.17
N LEU A 346 1.93 28.63 -0.41
CA LEU A 346 1.42 29.06 -1.72
C LEU A 346 0.47 30.27 -1.60
N ILE A 347 -0.39 30.28 -0.57
CA ILE A 347 -1.38 31.35 -0.39
C ILE A 347 -0.75 32.71 -0.07
N LYS A 348 0.16 32.79 0.91
CA LYS A 348 0.65 34.11 1.38
C LYS A 348 1.33 34.91 0.25
N PRO A 349 2.27 34.35 -0.55
CA PRO A 349 2.88 35.09 -1.64
C PRO A 349 1.91 35.35 -2.81
N MET A 350 0.94 34.46 -3.06
CA MET A 350 -0.14 34.72 -4.02
C MET A 350 -0.96 35.96 -3.61
N LEU A 351 -1.46 36.01 -2.37
CA LEU A 351 -2.24 37.15 -1.88
C LEU A 351 -1.45 38.46 -1.90
N GLN A 352 -0.14 38.41 -1.64
CA GLN A 352 0.72 39.58 -1.73
C GLN A 352 0.91 40.04 -3.18
N SER A 353 1.19 39.12 -4.13
CA SER A 353 1.38 39.49 -5.54
C SER A 353 0.13 40.16 -6.13
N GLY A 354 -1.07 39.72 -5.74
CA GLY A 354 -2.34 40.32 -6.17
C GLY A 354 -2.48 41.81 -5.79
N LYS A 355 -1.97 42.20 -4.63
CA LYS A 355 -1.95 43.59 -4.15
C LYS A 355 -0.88 44.44 -4.85
N GLU A 356 0.23 43.83 -5.24
CA GLU A 356 1.39 44.50 -5.84
C GLU A 356 1.36 44.57 -7.37
N LEU A 357 0.44 43.84 -8.02
CA LEU A 357 0.25 43.85 -9.47
C LEU A 357 0.10 45.29 -10.02
N LYS A 358 0.82 45.57 -11.10
CA LYS A 358 0.80 46.84 -11.84
C LYS A 358 0.13 46.65 -13.21
N ASN A 359 -0.48 47.72 -13.73
CA ASN A 359 -1.11 47.68 -15.05
C ASN A 359 -0.06 47.55 -16.17
N LYS A 360 0.08 46.34 -16.71
CA LYS A 360 0.86 46.02 -17.91
C LYS A 360 0.08 45.00 -18.76
N PRO A 361 0.49 44.71 -20.01
CA PRO A 361 0.05 43.49 -20.69
C PRO A 361 0.42 42.28 -19.81
N ILE A 362 -0.55 41.43 -19.51
CA ILE A 362 -0.37 40.24 -18.69
C ILE A 362 -0.48 38.97 -19.52
N ASN A 363 0.41 38.01 -19.27
CA ASN A 363 0.29 36.64 -19.76
C ASN A 363 0.33 35.70 -18.55
N ILE A 364 -0.84 35.27 -18.07
CA ILE A 364 -0.98 34.57 -16.80
C ILE A 364 -0.28 33.20 -16.81
N ASP A 365 -0.05 32.60 -17.98
CA ASP A 365 0.68 31.33 -18.09
C ASP A 365 2.21 31.50 -17.96
N THR A 366 2.78 32.68 -18.29
CA THR A 366 4.24 32.92 -18.29
C THR A 366 4.72 33.98 -17.29
N ASP A 367 3.89 34.94 -16.88
CA ASP A 367 4.29 36.02 -15.97
C ASP A 367 4.62 35.50 -14.56
N ASP A 368 5.74 35.94 -14.01
CA ASP A 368 6.21 35.59 -12.66
C ASP A 368 5.20 35.93 -11.56
N ASN A 369 4.49 37.07 -11.68
CA ASN A 369 3.52 37.56 -10.70
C ASN A 369 2.37 36.57 -10.42
N PHE A 370 2.10 35.66 -11.36
CA PHE A 370 1.06 34.64 -11.26
C PHE A 370 1.62 33.24 -10.95
N PHE A 371 2.93 33.08 -10.69
CA PHE A 371 3.52 31.78 -10.36
C PHE A 371 2.79 31.08 -9.21
N HIS A 372 2.63 31.75 -8.07
CA HIS A 372 1.95 31.20 -6.90
C HIS A 372 0.46 30.93 -7.16
N LEU A 373 -0.20 31.73 -8.02
CA LEU A 373 -1.57 31.46 -8.46
C LEU A 373 -1.66 30.15 -9.26
N ARG A 374 -0.75 29.93 -10.22
CA ARG A 374 -0.66 28.68 -10.98
C ARG A 374 -0.41 27.48 -10.04
N GLN A 375 0.46 27.64 -9.04
CA GLN A 375 0.71 26.58 -8.04
C GLN A 375 -0.50 26.29 -7.14
N VAL A 376 -1.29 27.30 -6.72
CA VAL A 376 -2.55 27.08 -5.98
C VAL A 376 -3.59 26.38 -6.86
N ILE A 377 -3.66 26.70 -8.15
CA ILE A 377 -4.55 26.04 -9.11
C ILE A 377 -4.14 24.56 -9.32
N ASN A 378 -2.84 24.28 -9.49
CA ASN A 378 -2.32 22.91 -9.57
C ASN A 378 -2.58 22.13 -8.27
N TYR A 379 -2.37 22.75 -7.11
CA TYR A 379 -2.73 22.17 -5.82
C TYR A 379 -4.22 21.79 -5.74
N ILE A 380 -5.11 22.66 -6.22
CA ILE A 380 -6.56 22.41 -6.27
C ILE A 380 -6.89 21.24 -7.19
N PHE A 381 -6.20 21.12 -8.33
CA PHE A 381 -6.32 19.98 -9.24
C PHE A 381 -5.90 18.68 -8.55
N ASP A 382 -4.65 18.61 -8.08
CA ASP A 382 -4.09 17.44 -7.38
C ASP A 382 -4.99 16.99 -6.22
N LYS A 383 -5.48 17.95 -5.42
CA LYS A 383 -6.36 17.65 -4.29
C LYS A 383 -7.78 17.31 -4.67
N SER A 384 -8.27 17.74 -5.82
CA SER A 384 -9.57 17.32 -6.32
C SER A 384 -9.52 15.90 -6.87
N VAL A 385 -8.41 15.48 -7.49
CA VAL A 385 -8.18 14.08 -7.88
C VAL A 385 -7.92 13.20 -6.66
N GLU A 386 -7.04 13.62 -5.73
CA GLU A 386 -6.83 12.91 -4.45
C GLU A 386 -8.14 12.82 -3.64
N ALA A 387 -8.98 13.86 -3.61
CA ALA A 387 -10.26 13.83 -2.89
C ALA A 387 -11.32 12.95 -3.56
N LEU A 388 -11.32 12.82 -4.89
CA LEU A 388 -12.16 11.85 -5.59
C LEU A 388 -11.73 10.43 -5.23
N ILE A 389 -10.46 10.09 -5.51
CA ILE A 389 -9.87 8.78 -5.25
C ILE A 389 -10.06 8.38 -3.78
N ASN A 390 -9.74 9.26 -2.83
CA ASN A 390 -9.91 8.98 -1.40
C ASN A 390 -11.38 8.90 -0.97
N ALA A 391 -12.30 9.66 -1.58
CA ALA A 391 -13.73 9.55 -1.29
C ALA A 391 -14.30 8.21 -1.79
N HIS A 392 -13.81 7.70 -2.93
CA HIS A 392 -14.18 6.38 -3.41
C HIS A 392 -13.74 5.26 -2.44
N PHE A 393 -12.70 5.48 -1.64
CA PHE A 393 -12.14 4.51 -0.71
C PHE A 393 -12.54 4.76 0.75
N GLY A 394 -13.61 5.53 0.98
CA GLY A 394 -14.14 5.87 2.32
C GLY A 394 -13.20 6.73 3.18
N ASN A 395 -12.10 7.24 2.61
CA ASN A 395 -11.01 7.88 3.35
C ASN A 395 -11.16 9.41 3.32
N VAL A 396 -12.21 9.93 3.95
CA VAL A 396 -12.64 11.34 3.88
C VAL A 396 -11.63 12.34 4.50
N ARG A 397 -10.53 11.88 5.12
CA ARG A 397 -9.47 12.76 5.67
C ARG A 397 -8.56 13.34 4.58
N LYS A 398 -9.06 14.39 3.90
CA LYS A 398 -8.28 15.52 3.29
C LYS A 398 -9.12 16.62 2.60
N TYR A 399 -10.28 16.99 3.17
CA TYR A 399 -11.12 18.06 2.59
C TYR A 399 -10.70 19.48 3.00
N GLU A 400 -10.08 19.66 4.17
CA GLU A 400 -9.92 20.98 4.78
C GLU A 400 -8.84 21.85 4.11
N SER A 401 -7.81 21.22 3.56
CA SER A 401 -6.75 21.93 2.84
C SER A 401 -7.20 22.40 1.44
N LEU A 402 -8.08 21.63 0.78
CA LEU A 402 -8.73 22.01 -0.48
C LEU A 402 -9.73 23.16 -0.27
N LYS A 403 -10.52 23.16 0.82
CA LYS A 403 -11.34 24.34 1.21
C LYS A 403 -10.50 25.60 1.37
N LYS A 404 -9.36 25.51 2.06
CA LYS A 404 -8.45 26.64 2.28
C LYS A 404 -7.88 27.18 0.97
N ALA A 405 -7.51 26.32 0.03
CA ALA A 405 -7.05 26.73 -1.30
C ALA A 405 -8.16 27.44 -2.10
N PHE A 406 -9.40 26.91 -2.13
CA PHE A 406 -10.53 27.59 -2.77
C PHE A 406 -10.88 28.93 -2.11
N LYS A 407 -10.86 29.01 -0.77
CA LYS A 407 -11.09 30.27 -0.03
C LYS A 407 -10.06 31.33 -0.42
N ALA A 408 -8.79 30.95 -0.51
CA ALA A 408 -7.71 31.87 -0.85
C ALA A 408 -7.74 32.37 -2.29
N LEU A 409 -8.31 31.60 -3.24
CA LEU A 409 -8.60 32.13 -4.57
C LEU A 409 -9.65 33.25 -4.50
N GLY A 410 -10.69 33.11 -3.67
CA GLY A 410 -11.65 34.19 -3.42
C GLY A 410 -11.01 35.42 -2.77
N GLU A 411 -10.13 35.23 -1.79
CA GLU A 411 -9.34 36.31 -1.17
C GLU A 411 -8.39 37.00 -2.17
N TYR A 412 -7.85 36.26 -3.15
CA TYR A 412 -7.02 36.79 -4.24
C TYR A 412 -7.84 37.57 -5.27
N GLU A 413 -9.01 37.04 -5.66
CA GLU A 413 -9.97 37.75 -6.52
C GLU A 413 -10.46 39.05 -5.87
N GLN A 414 -10.62 39.08 -4.54
CA GLN A 414 -10.91 40.30 -3.77
C GLN A 414 -9.74 41.29 -3.85
N ALA A 415 -8.52 40.85 -3.55
CA ALA A 415 -7.31 41.70 -3.63
C ALA A 415 -7.11 42.34 -5.01
N ILE A 416 -7.42 41.62 -6.10
CA ILE A 416 -7.38 42.14 -7.48
C ILE A 416 -8.41 43.24 -7.73
N ASN A 417 -9.61 43.14 -7.14
CA ASN A 417 -10.65 44.16 -7.28
C ASN A 417 -10.28 45.44 -6.53
N GLU A 418 -9.72 45.29 -5.33
CA GLU A 418 -9.28 46.38 -4.47
C GLU A 418 -8.00 47.06 -4.96
N ASN A 419 -7.18 46.35 -5.76
CA ASN A 419 -5.96 46.90 -6.35
C ASN A 419 -6.26 47.99 -7.39
N LYS A 420 -6.10 49.25 -6.97
CA LYS A 420 -6.29 50.46 -7.79
C LYS A 420 -5.33 50.58 -8.99
N ASN A 421 -4.21 49.85 -8.97
CA ASN A 421 -3.18 49.88 -10.01
C ASN A 421 -3.45 48.93 -11.20
N LEU A 422 -4.64 48.31 -11.27
CA LEU A 422 -5.08 47.45 -12.38
C LEU A 422 -6.31 48.02 -13.08
N ASN A 423 -6.33 47.97 -14.42
CA ASN A 423 -7.52 48.32 -15.20
C ASN A 423 -8.58 47.19 -15.19
N SER A 424 -9.81 47.52 -15.59
CA SER A 424 -10.93 46.57 -15.64
C SER A 424 -10.66 45.34 -16.51
N ALA A 425 -10.02 45.52 -17.67
CA ALA A 425 -9.69 44.44 -18.60
C ALA A 425 -8.73 43.40 -17.98
N ASN A 426 -7.65 43.86 -17.33
CA ASN A 426 -6.71 42.98 -16.65
C ASN A 426 -7.36 42.26 -15.47
N ARG A 427 -8.18 42.94 -14.66
CA ARG A 427 -8.96 42.29 -13.58
C ARG A 427 -9.87 41.19 -14.12
N ALA A 428 -10.58 41.45 -15.22
CA ALA A 428 -11.47 40.47 -15.86
C ALA A 428 -10.69 39.28 -16.44
N ALA A 429 -9.55 39.52 -17.10
CA ALA A 429 -8.70 38.46 -17.63
C ALA A 429 -8.18 37.51 -16.54
N ILE A 430 -7.74 38.04 -15.39
CA ILE A 430 -7.25 37.21 -14.27
C ILE A 430 -8.39 36.37 -13.66
N LYS A 431 -9.57 36.97 -13.45
CA LYS A 431 -10.74 36.21 -12.98
C LYS A 431 -11.15 35.11 -13.95
N ASN A 432 -11.26 35.44 -15.23
CA ASN A 432 -11.64 34.47 -16.27
C ASN A 432 -10.64 33.30 -16.34
N TYR A 433 -9.34 33.57 -16.16
CA TYR A 433 -8.34 32.50 -16.01
C TYR A 433 -8.62 31.61 -14.80
N ILE A 434 -8.78 32.18 -13.59
CA ILE A 434 -9.05 31.43 -12.36
C ILE A 434 -10.31 30.57 -12.51
N HIS A 435 -11.41 31.15 -13.01
CA HIS A 435 -12.65 30.43 -13.26
C HIS A 435 -12.49 29.29 -14.28
N SER A 436 -11.91 29.58 -15.45
CA SER A 436 -11.68 28.57 -16.50
C SER A 436 -10.84 27.37 -16.03
N LYS A 437 -9.88 27.60 -15.11
CA LYS A 437 -9.02 26.55 -14.56
C LYS A 437 -9.61 25.86 -13.33
N THR A 438 -10.55 26.45 -12.58
CA THR A 438 -10.96 25.93 -11.26
C THR A 438 -12.43 25.59 -11.12
N ASP A 439 -13.34 26.15 -11.91
CA ASP A 439 -14.79 25.95 -11.72
C ASP A 439 -15.22 24.50 -11.94
N ARG A 440 -14.50 23.76 -12.81
CA ARG A 440 -14.63 22.31 -12.94
C ARG A 440 -14.34 21.57 -11.62
N TYR A 441 -13.27 21.97 -10.94
CA TYR A 441 -12.85 21.35 -9.68
C TYR A 441 -13.75 21.79 -8.52
N LYS A 442 -14.28 23.02 -8.54
CA LYS A 442 -15.36 23.46 -7.63
C LYS A 442 -16.60 22.57 -7.80
N LYS A 443 -17.04 22.29 -9.04
CA LYS A 443 -18.18 21.39 -9.31
C LYS A 443 -17.95 19.98 -8.74
N ILE A 444 -16.77 19.40 -8.93
CA ILE A 444 -16.37 18.11 -8.33
C ILE A 444 -16.42 18.18 -6.80
N PHE A 445 -15.78 19.20 -6.22
CA PHE A 445 -15.64 19.37 -4.77
C PHE A 445 -17.00 19.53 -4.06
N PHE A 446 -17.91 20.32 -4.63
CA PHE A 446 -19.22 20.59 -4.05
C PHE A 446 -20.27 19.52 -4.37
N ASN A 447 -20.10 18.72 -5.43
CA ASN A 447 -21.07 17.66 -5.80
C ASN A 447 -20.78 16.33 -5.07
N PRO A 448 -21.67 15.83 -4.19
CA PRO A 448 -21.51 14.52 -3.55
C PRO A 448 -21.62 13.35 -4.54
N GLU A 449 -22.42 13.49 -5.59
CA GLU A 449 -22.64 12.43 -6.58
C GLU A 449 -21.34 12.09 -7.33
N MET A 450 -20.59 13.11 -7.78
CA MET A 450 -19.27 12.91 -8.43
C MET A 450 -18.25 12.14 -7.58
N ARG A 451 -18.46 12.05 -6.26
CA ARG A 451 -17.56 11.41 -5.32
C ARG A 451 -17.91 9.94 -5.03
N LYS A 452 -18.97 9.41 -5.66
CA LYS A 452 -19.37 8.00 -5.55
C LYS A 452 -18.44 7.09 -6.38
N PRO A 453 -18.02 5.92 -5.84
CA PRO A 453 -17.19 4.96 -6.57
C PRO A 453 -17.79 4.53 -7.93
N ASP A 454 -19.11 4.42 -8.00
CA ASP A 454 -19.85 3.93 -9.18
C ASP A 454 -19.51 4.67 -10.48
N ILE A 455 -19.25 5.98 -10.43
CA ILE A 455 -18.94 6.76 -11.64
C ILE A 455 -17.54 6.44 -12.14
N PHE A 456 -16.58 6.22 -11.24
CA PHE A 456 -15.23 5.78 -11.61
C PHE A 456 -15.24 4.35 -12.17
N TYR A 457 -16.04 3.45 -11.60
CA TYR A 457 -16.23 2.10 -12.15
C TYR A 457 -16.92 2.14 -13.52
N GLN A 458 -17.84 3.08 -13.78
CA GLN A 458 -18.38 3.30 -15.12
C GLN A 458 -17.30 3.73 -16.13
N VAL A 459 -16.38 4.64 -15.76
CA VAL A 459 -15.24 5.02 -16.62
C VAL A 459 -14.30 3.83 -16.88
N LEU A 460 -13.92 3.11 -15.82
CA LEU A 460 -13.01 1.96 -15.93
C LEU A 460 -13.62 0.83 -16.78
N TRP A 461 -14.93 0.59 -16.65
CA TRP A 461 -15.66 -0.36 -17.48
C TRP A 461 -15.63 0.01 -18.96
N GLY A 462 -15.92 1.27 -19.30
CA GLY A 462 -15.91 1.73 -20.70
C GLY A 462 -14.53 1.66 -21.34
N GLU A 463 -13.43 1.84 -20.59
CA GLU A 463 -12.09 1.59 -21.11
C GLU A 463 -11.76 0.10 -21.22
N ALA A 464 -12.26 -0.74 -20.31
CA ALA A 464 -12.09 -2.19 -20.37
C ALA A 464 -12.89 -2.83 -21.53
N GLU A 465 -14.09 -2.32 -21.85
CA GLU A 465 -14.87 -2.72 -23.04
C GLU A 465 -14.13 -2.39 -24.34
N LYS A 466 -13.55 -1.18 -24.44
CA LYS A 466 -12.69 -0.81 -25.58
C LYS A 466 -11.47 -1.74 -25.70
N ALA A 467 -10.88 -2.11 -24.56
CA ALA A 467 -9.73 -2.99 -24.52
C ALA A 467 -10.09 -4.43 -24.91
N ALA A 468 -11.25 -4.95 -24.47
CA ALA A 468 -11.79 -6.25 -24.87
C ALA A 468 -12.13 -6.34 -26.37
N ALA A 469 -12.57 -5.24 -26.97
CA ALA A 469 -12.85 -5.14 -28.40
C ALA A 469 -11.61 -4.94 -29.30
N SER A 470 -10.42 -4.81 -28.70
CA SER A 470 -9.15 -4.61 -29.41
C SER A 470 -8.36 -5.92 -29.52
N SER A 471 -7.43 -6.02 -30.48
CA SER A 471 -6.53 -7.17 -30.57
C SER A 471 -5.58 -7.21 -29.35
N ALA A 472 -5.13 -8.43 -28.98
CA ALA A 472 -4.38 -8.66 -27.75
C ALA A 472 -3.09 -7.83 -27.60
N ASP A 473 -2.47 -7.40 -28.71
CA ASP A 473 -1.25 -6.58 -28.69
C ASP A 473 -1.53 -5.12 -28.23
N ASP A 474 -2.70 -4.54 -28.54
CA ASP A 474 -3.04 -3.14 -28.22
C ASP A 474 -3.40 -2.94 -26.73
N LEU A 475 -3.92 -3.98 -26.06
CA LEU A 475 -4.18 -3.98 -24.61
C LEU A 475 -2.93 -3.61 -23.80
N THR A 476 -1.76 -4.02 -24.26
CA THR A 476 -0.48 -3.71 -23.59
C THR A 476 -0.06 -2.23 -23.73
N GLN A 477 -0.70 -1.45 -24.63
CA GLN A 477 -0.34 -0.05 -24.92
C GLN A 477 -1.36 0.98 -24.40
N ASN A 478 -2.51 0.57 -23.85
CA ASN A 478 -3.48 1.53 -23.30
C ASN A 478 -3.02 2.07 -21.91
N ASP A 479 -2.16 3.08 -21.95
CA ASP A 479 -1.66 3.83 -20.79
C ASP A 479 -2.80 4.33 -19.89
N PHE A 480 -3.97 4.69 -20.45
CA PHE A 480 -5.09 5.20 -19.66
C PHE A 480 -5.85 4.11 -18.91
N PHE A 481 -6.05 2.94 -19.52
CA PHE A 481 -6.60 1.79 -18.82
C PHE A 481 -5.68 1.34 -17.67
N LYS A 482 -4.38 1.19 -17.93
CA LYS A 482 -3.36 0.86 -16.91
C LYS A 482 -3.32 1.89 -15.78
N TYR A 483 -3.46 3.17 -16.13
CA TYR A 483 -3.54 4.26 -15.17
C TYR A 483 -4.75 4.16 -14.24
N LEU A 484 -5.94 3.89 -14.78
CA LEU A 484 -7.15 3.70 -13.98
C LEU A 484 -7.01 2.47 -13.06
N ILE A 485 -6.47 1.35 -13.56
CA ILE A 485 -6.19 0.15 -12.76
C ILE A 485 -5.27 0.49 -11.59
N ASN A 486 -4.12 1.15 -11.82
CA ASN A 486 -3.20 1.58 -10.75
C ASN A 486 -3.91 2.38 -9.63
N LYS A 487 -4.71 3.40 -10.01
CA LYS A 487 -5.47 4.18 -9.02
C LYS A 487 -6.50 3.34 -8.27
N ALA A 488 -7.16 2.41 -8.95
CA ALA A 488 -8.20 1.57 -8.36
C ALA A 488 -7.64 0.48 -7.43
N VAL A 489 -6.49 -0.10 -7.77
CA VAL A 489 -5.74 -1.11 -7.00
C VAL A 489 -5.09 -0.52 -5.74
N SER A 490 -5.29 0.77 -5.45
CA SER A 490 -5.04 1.38 -4.13
C SER A 490 -6.16 1.11 -3.09
N ASN A 491 -7.28 0.49 -3.49
CA ASN A 491 -8.38 0.10 -2.59
C ASN A 491 -8.32 -1.41 -2.24
N PRO A 492 -8.24 -1.78 -0.95
CA PRO A 492 -8.19 -3.19 -0.55
C PRO A 492 -9.49 -3.97 -0.83
N ASN A 493 -10.62 -3.28 -1.01
CA ASN A 493 -11.91 -3.87 -1.39
C ASN A 493 -12.20 -3.79 -2.91
N PHE A 494 -11.27 -3.26 -3.71
CA PHE A 494 -11.42 -3.00 -5.15
C PHE A 494 -12.13 -4.14 -5.88
N PHE A 495 -11.65 -5.37 -5.68
CA PHE A 495 -12.17 -6.55 -6.34
C PHE A 495 -13.66 -6.78 -6.06
N THR A 496 -14.07 -6.75 -4.79
CA THR A 496 -15.48 -6.94 -4.41
C THR A 496 -16.36 -5.79 -4.87
N ASP A 497 -15.87 -4.56 -4.80
CA ASP A 497 -16.62 -3.37 -5.21
C ASP A 497 -16.93 -3.42 -6.72
N ILE A 498 -15.92 -3.76 -7.53
CA ILE A 498 -16.06 -3.93 -8.98
C ILE A 498 -16.97 -5.09 -9.35
N TYR A 499 -16.79 -6.24 -8.71
CA TYR A 499 -17.63 -7.41 -8.95
C TYR A 499 -19.10 -7.12 -8.63
N HIS A 500 -19.39 -6.47 -7.51
CA HIS A 500 -20.76 -6.09 -7.16
C HIS A 500 -21.35 -5.00 -8.06
N HIS A 501 -20.54 -4.07 -8.56
CA HIS A 501 -21.00 -3.05 -9.52
C HIS A 501 -21.34 -3.69 -10.88
N TYR A 502 -20.51 -4.59 -11.41
CA TYR A 502 -20.73 -5.19 -12.73
C TYR A 502 -21.72 -6.35 -12.73
N CYS A 503 -21.82 -7.15 -11.66
CA CYS A 503 -22.89 -8.17 -11.54
C CYS A 503 -24.32 -7.59 -11.44
N ARG A 504 -24.47 -6.27 -11.39
CA ARG A 504 -25.76 -5.56 -11.50
C ARG A 504 -26.06 -5.06 -12.92
N LYS A 505 -25.10 -5.16 -13.85
CA LYS A 505 -25.28 -4.79 -15.26
C LYS A 505 -25.61 -6.04 -16.06
N ASP A 506 -26.66 -5.97 -16.84
CA ASP A 506 -27.06 -7.03 -17.77
C ASP A 506 -26.44 -6.73 -19.14
N THR A 507 -25.22 -7.24 -19.36
CA THR A 507 -24.44 -7.02 -20.59
C THR A 507 -23.74 -8.30 -21.01
N GLU A 508 -23.72 -8.60 -22.32
CA GLU A 508 -23.26 -9.88 -22.85
C GLU A 508 -21.78 -10.17 -22.54
N ASN A 509 -20.90 -9.17 -22.69
CA ASN A 509 -19.44 -9.35 -22.53
C ASN A 509 -18.95 -9.20 -21.07
N LYS A 510 -19.85 -9.21 -20.08
CA LYS A 510 -19.53 -8.82 -18.69
C LYS A 510 -18.35 -9.59 -18.07
N CYS A 511 -18.20 -10.87 -18.41
CA CYS A 511 -17.19 -11.74 -17.81
C CYS A 511 -15.79 -11.54 -18.40
N GLU A 512 -15.69 -11.30 -19.71
CA GLU A 512 -14.43 -11.01 -20.39
C GLU A 512 -13.86 -9.67 -19.91
N VAL A 513 -14.70 -8.64 -19.87
CA VAL A 513 -14.35 -7.30 -19.39
C VAL A 513 -13.92 -7.35 -17.92
N LEU A 514 -14.63 -8.10 -17.07
CA LEU A 514 -14.23 -8.31 -15.68
C LEU A 514 -12.89 -9.06 -15.59
N GLN A 515 -12.68 -10.15 -16.34
CA GLN A 515 -11.41 -10.88 -16.35
C GLN A 515 -10.22 -10.01 -16.76
N ILE A 516 -10.36 -9.14 -17.76
CA ILE A 516 -9.33 -8.18 -18.17
C ILE A 516 -8.97 -7.23 -17.02
N ILE A 517 -9.97 -6.64 -16.36
CA ILE A 517 -9.78 -5.76 -15.18
C ILE A 517 -9.06 -6.50 -14.05
N LEU A 518 -9.52 -7.72 -13.72
CA LEU A 518 -8.93 -8.53 -12.66
C LEU A 518 -7.48 -8.93 -12.98
N THR A 519 -7.20 -9.34 -14.22
CA THR A 519 -5.86 -9.74 -14.67
C THR A 519 -4.88 -8.57 -14.53
N GLN A 520 -5.21 -7.42 -15.13
CA GLN A 520 -4.32 -6.26 -15.11
C GLN A 520 -4.09 -5.72 -13.68
N ALA A 521 -5.09 -5.85 -12.80
CA ALA A 521 -4.97 -5.50 -11.39
C ALA A 521 -4.06 -6.46 -10.60
N MET A 522 -4.12 -7.76 -10.90
CA MET A 522 -3.23 -8.76 -10.28
C MET A 522 -1.78 -8.59 -10.73
N GLU A 523 -1.53 -8.37 -12.03
CA GLU A 523 -0.20 -8.05 -12.58
C GLU A 523 0.40 -6.81 -11.89
N PHE A 524 -0.38 -5.74 -11.73
CA PHE A 524 0.10 -4.52 -11.07
C PHE A 524 0.51 -4.77 -9.60
N MET A 525 -0.22 -5.63 -8.88
CA MET A 525 0.14 -5.99 -7.50
C MET A 525 1.36 -6.91 -7.43
N THR A 526 1.68 -7.70 -8.46
CA THR A 526 2.87 -8.56 -8.48
C THR A 526 4.14 -7.84 -8.90
N ASP A 527 4.03 -6.81 -9.75
CA ASP A 527 5.19 -6.05 -10.23
C ASP A 527 5.62 -4.88 -9.30
N ASP A 528 4.68 -4.28 -8.55
CA ASP A 528 5.00 -3.15 -7.67
C ASP A 528 5.41 -3.61 -6.24
N THR A 529 6.25 -2.79 -5.61
CA THR A 529 6.76 -2.93 -4.23
C THR A 529 5.70 -2.97 -3.12
N ILE A 530 4.42 -2.84 -3.49
CA ILE A 530 3.21 -3.04 -2.68
C ILE A 530 3.20 -4.42 -2.00
N LEU A 531 3.85 -5.43 -2.60
CA LEU A 531 4.03 -6.77 -2.02
C LEU A 531 4.63 -6.82 -0.61
N ASN A 532 5.24 -5.73 -0.12
CA ASN A 532 5.77 -5.65 1.24
C ASN A 532 4.72 -5.37 2.34
N ASP A 533 3.48 -4.98 1.99
CA ASP A 533 2.40 -4.78 2.96
C ASP A 533 1.52 -6.03 3.08
N THR A 534 1.80 -6.86 4.10
CA THR A 534 1.04 -8.09 4.33
C THR A 534 -0.38 -7.86 4.84
N GLU A 535 -0.71 -6.70 5.41
CA GLU A 535 -2.10 -6.37 5.77
C GLU A 535 -2.90 -6.06 4.50
N TYR A 536 -2.30 -5.31 3.57
CA TYR A 536 -2.90 -4.98 2.28
C TYR A 536 -3.18 -6.21 1.40
N LEU A 537 -2.17 -7.06 1.19
CA LEU A 537 -2.31 -8.29 0.40
C LEU A 537 -3.41 -9.19 0.96
N THR A 538 -3.47 -9.37 2.29
CA THR A 538 -4.51 -10.20 2.93
C THR A 538 -5.91 -9.72 2.57
N ALA A 539 -6.15 -8.41 2.56
CA ALA A 539 -7.45 -7.84 2.22
C ALA A 539 -7.82 -8.02 0.73
N CYS A 540 -6.85 -7.92 -0.18
CA CYS A 540 -7.04 -8.24 -1.59
C CYS A 540 -7.38 -9.73 -1.82
N GLN A 541 -6.66 -10.63 -1.16
CA GLN A 541 -6.93 -12.08 -1.21
C GLN A 541 -8.33 -12.40 -0.69
N ASP A 542 -8.73 -11.83 0.46
CA ASP A 542 -10.08 -11.99 1.02
C ASP A 542 -11.17 -11.46 0.09
N SER A 543 -10.90 -10.37 -0.64
CA SER A 543 -11.84 -9.82 -1.63
C SER A 543 -12.02 -10.77 -2.82
N LEU A 544 -10.94 -11.33 -3.38
CA LEU A 544 -11.01 -12.33 -4.46
C LEU A 544 -11.75 -13.61 -4.01
N ARG A 545 -11.49 -14.09 -2.79
CA ARG A 545 -12.18 -15.26 -2.21
C ARG A 545 -13.68 -15.02 -2.00
N LYS A 546 -14.09 -13.82 -1.57
CA LYS A 546 -15.51 -13.45 -1.44
C LYS A 546 -16.23 -13.47 -2.79
N ILE A 547 -15.57 -13.06 -3.87
CA ILE A 547 -16.13 -13.12 -5.24
C ILE A 547 -16.32 -14.57 -5.65
N LEU A 548 -15.27 -15.40 -5.53
CA LEU A 548 -15.34 -16.82 -5.84
C LEU A 548 -16.50 -17.50 -5.10
N LEU A 549 -16.61 -17.29 -3.79
CA LEU A 549 -17.71 -17.82 -2.97
C LEU A 549 -19.07 -17.20 -3.30
N SER A 550 -19.13 -15.98 -3.84
CA SER A 550 -20.36 -15.36 -4.30
C SER A 550 -20.87 -15.96 -5.61
N GLU A 551 -19.97 -16.29 -6.54
CA GLU A 551 -20.31 -17.03 -7.76
C GLU A 551 -20.82 -18.44 -7.40
N CYS A 552 -20.16 -19.14 -6.47
CA CYS A 552 -20.59 -20.45 -5.99
C CYS A 552 -22.00 -20.48 -5.36
N ARG A 553 -22.64 -19.33 -5.07
CA ARG A 553 -24.02 -19.25 -4.58
C ARG A 553 -25.07 -19.05 -5.67
N LYS A 554 -24.65 -18.75 -6.91
CA LYS A 554 -25.58 -18.48 -8.00
C LYS A 554 -26.09 -19.80 -8.60
N LEU A 555 -27.33 -19.75 -9.10
CA LEU A 555 -27.88 -20.80 -9.96
C LEU A 555 -27.13 -20.77 -11.30
N ASP A 556 -27.24 -19.63 -11.99
CA ASP A 556 -26.47 -19.31 -13.19
C ASP A 556 -25.14 -18.70 -12.75
N TYR A 557 -24.11 -19.54 -12.60
CA TYR A 557 -22.78 -19.11 -12.15
C TYR A 557 -21.80 -18.97 -13.32
N GLU A 558 -20.90 -18.00 -13.23
CA GLU A 558 -19.98 -17.66 -14.33
C GLU A 558 -18.77 -18.60 -14.34
N SER A 559 -18.89 -19.72 -15.06
CA SER A 559 -17.90 -20.80 -15.10
C SER A 559 -16.48 -20.34 -15.48
N ASN A 560 -16.37 -19.41 -16.43
CA ASN A 560 -15.11 -18.79 -16.83
C ASN A 560 -14.50 -17.94 -15.71
N LEU A 561 -15.32 -17.17 -14.97
CA LEU A 561 -14.86 -16.34 -13.85
C LEU A 561 -14.42 -17.19 -12.66
N VAL A 562 -15.18 -18.24 -12.32
CA VAL A 562 -14.78 -19.21 -11.28
C VAL A 562 -13.49 -19.92 -11.65
N THR A 563 -13.33 -20.31 -12.92
CA THR A 563 -12.10 -20.98 -13.40
C THR A 563 -10.89 -20.07 -13.29
N PHE A 564 -11.02 -18.81 -13.72
CA PHE A 564 -9.99 -17.79 -13.60
C PHE A 564 -9.62 -17.52 -12.13
N LEU A 565 -10.60 -17.27 -11.26
CA LEU A 565 -10.38 -16.99 -9.85
C LEU A 565 -9.82 -18.19 -9.08
N ALA A 566 -10.20 -19.42 -9.41
CA ALA A 566 -9.66 -20.61 -8.75
C ALA A 566 -8.19 -20.87 -9.11
N ASN A 567 -7.72 -20.42 -10.29
CA ASN A 567 -6.38 -20.68 -10.80
C ASN A 567 -5.35 -19.58 -10.49
N THR A 568 -5.76 -18.37 -10.09
CA THR A 568 -4.81 -17.34 -9.61
C THR A 568 -4.24 -17.68 -8.24
N GLU A 569 -2.93 -17.46 -8.07
CA GLU A 569 -2.22 -17.65 -6.79
C GLU A 569 -2.81 -16.77 -5.67
N LEU A 570 -3.39 -15.61 -6.02
CA LEU A 570 -3.96 -14.65 -5.07
C LEU A 570 -5.29 -15.08 -4.44
N THR A 571 -6.03 -16.02 -5.02
CA THR A 571 -7.23 -16.57 -4.36
C THR A 571 -6.86 -17.61 -3.29
N CYS A 572 -5.65 -18.20 -3.38
CA CYS A 572 -5.09 -19.05 -2.33
C CYS A 572 -5.94 -20.29 -2.00
N VAL A 573 -6.55 -20.94 -2.98
CA VAL A 573 -7.52 -22.04 -2.76
C VAL A 573 -6.93 -23.08 -1.80
N ASN A 574 -7.66 -23.33 -0.71
CA ASN A 574 -7.25 -24.18 0.42
C ASN A 574 -8.44 -25.03 0.89
N PRO A 575 -8.25 -25.99 1.82
CA PRO A 575 -9.33 -26.83 2.34
C PRO A 575 -10.56 -26.09 2.86
N GLY A 576 -10.38 -24.95 3.54
CA GLY A 576 -11.48 -24.13 4.08
C GLY A 576 -12.27 -23.40 3.00
N ILE A 577 -11.61 -22.91 1.95
CA ILE A 577 -12.28 -22.29 0.78
C ILE A 577 -13.08 -23.33 0.01
N TYR A 578 -12.54 -24.53 -0.19
CA TYR A 578 -13.28 -25.64 -0.82
C TYR A 578 -14.54 -26.02 -0.03
N LEU A 579 -14.44 -26.20 1.28
CA LEU A 579 -15.61 -26.46 2.14
C LEU A 579 -16.62 -25.30 2.11
N SER A 580 -16.14 -24.06 2.11
CA SER A 580 -16.98 -22.87 2.00
C SER A 580 -17.72 -22.79 0.66
N ALA A 581 -17.10 -23.26 -0.43
CA ALA A 581 -17.72 -23.32 -1.75
C ALA A 581 -18.80 -24.40 -1.83
N ILE A 582 -18.56 -25.59 -1.25
CA ILE A 582 -19.58 -26.65 -1.14
C ILE A 582 -20.79 -26.15 -0.35
N ALA A 583 -20.54 -25.51 0.81
CA ALA A 583 -21.61 -24.93 1.63
C ALA A 583 -22.35 -23.79 0.93
N ALA A 584 -21.67 -23.04 0.06
CA ALA A 584 -22.26 -21.97 -0.75
C ALA A 584 -23.17 -22.49 -1.87
N MET A 585 -22.83 -23.61 -2.51
CA MET A 585 -23.62 -24.23 -3.58
C MET A 585 -24.88 -24.95 -3.07
N GLY A 586 -24.86 -25.41 -1.81
CA GLY A 586 -26.01 -26.07 -1.18
C GLY A 586 -26.45 -27.32 -1.95
N ASP A 587 -27.73 -27.39 -2.31
CA ASP A 587 -28.32 -28.51 -3.05
C ASP A 587 -27.94 -28.52 -4.54
N HIS A 588 -27.46 -27.39 -5.09
CA HIS A 588 -27.13 -27.26 -6.51
C HIS A 588 -25.77 -27.86 -6.88
N LYS A 589 -24.94 -28.19 -5.89
CA LYS A 589 -23.58 -28.77 -6.05
C LYS A 589 -23.49 -30.01 -6.95
N HIS A 590 -24.61 -30.68 -7.17
CA HIS A 590 -24.76 -31.88 -7.99
C HIS A 590 -25.02 -31.58 -9.48
N SER A 591 -25.18 -30.32 -9.88
CA SER A 591 -25.26 -29.95 -11.30
C SER A 591 -23.92 -30.20 -12.00
N GLN A 592 -23.94 -30.57 -13.28
CA GLN A 592 -22.74 -30.93 -14.04
C GLN A 592 -21.66 -29.83 -14.00
N GLU A 593 -22.09 -28.58 -14.07
CA GLU A 593 -21.22 -27.41 -14.08
C GLU A 593 -20.67 -27.10 -12.68
N GLN A 594 -21.52 -27.06 -11.65
CA GLN A 594 -21.07 -26.83 -10.27
C GLN A 594 -20.16 -27.96 -9.76
N ALA A 595 -20.43 -29.21 -10.15
CA ALA A 595 -19.53 -30.33 -9.90
C ALA A 595 -18.16 -30.14 -10.56
N ALA A 596 -18.09 -29.56 -11.77
CA ALA A 596 -16.83 -29.21 -12.43
C ALA A 596 -16.09 -28.05 -11.71
N ALA A 597 -16.81 -27.05 -11.21
CA ALA A 597 -16.23 -25.98 -10.38
C ALA A 597 -15.67 -26.53 -9.06
N LEU A 598 -16.39 -27.41 -8.36
CA LEU A 598 -15.89 -28.09 -7.16
C LEU A 598 -14.69 -29.00 -7.48
N LYS A 599 -14.70 -29.67 -8.63
CA LYS A 599 -13.56 -30.47 -9.13
C LYS A 599 -12.30 -29.62 -9.24
N LEU A 600 -12.42 -28.42 -9.81
CA LEU A 600 -11.31 -27.47 -9.96
C LEU A 600 -10.82 -26.95 -8.60
N LEU A 601 -11.73 -26.54 -7.72
CA LEU A 601 -11.38 -26.04 -6.38
C LEU A 601 -10.71 -27.12 -5.52
N LEU A 602 -11.20 -28.36 -5.57
CA LEU A 602 -10.56 -29.49 -4.92
C LEU A 602 -9.15 -29.72 -5.49
N GLY A 603 -9.01 -29.76 -6.82
CA GLY A 603 -7.72 -29.91 -7.47
C GLY A 603 -6.70 -28.83 -7.05
N ASN A 604 -7.13 -27.57 -6.95
CA ASN A 604 -6.23 -26.48 -6.59
C ASN A 604 -5.92 -26.45 -5.07
N ALA A 605 -6.87 -26.83 -4.20
CA ALA A 605 -6.59 -27.05 -2.78
C ALA A 605 -5.55 -28.17 -2.55
N LEU A 606 -5.63 -29.27 -3.30
CA LEU A 606 -4.70 -30.40 -3.21
C LEU A 606 -3.31 -30.10 -3.80
N LYS A 607 -3.21 -29.19 -4.78
CA LYS A 607 -1.93 -28.72 -5.35
C LYS A 607 -1.22 -27.67 -4.49
N ASN A 608 -1.91 -27.04 -3.54
CA ASN A 608 -1.39 -25.91 -2.77
C ASN A 608 -0.15 -26.31 -1.93
N ASN A 609 1.00 -25.70 -2.25
CA ASN A 609 2.28 -26.03 -1.62
C ASN A 609 2.30 -25.74 -0.10
N GLU A 610 1.67 -24.65 0.37
CA GLU A 610 1.62 -24.36 1.81
C GLU A 610 0.69 -25.35 2.56
N PHE A 611 -0.38 -25.85 1.91
CA PHE A 611 -1.18 -26.96 2.45
C PHE A 611 -0.33 -28.23 2.61
N LEU A 612 0.49 -28.59 1.60
CA LEU A 612 1.40 -29.74 1.70
C LEU A 612 2.42 -29.61 2.84
N ASP A 613 2.98 -28.41 3.07
CA ASP A 613 3.92 -28.18 4.17
C ASP A 613 3.28 -28.20 5.56
N LEU A 614 2.09 -27.61 5.73
CA LEU A 614 1.33 -27.70 6.98
C LEU A 614 0.88 -29.14 7.27
N PHE A 615 0.26 -29.79 6.29
CA PHE A 615 -0.44 -31.06 6.48
C PHE A 615 0.51 -32.25 6.63
N LEU A 616 1.60 -32.32 5.83
CA LEU A 616 2.50 -33.47 5.83
C LEU A 616 3.76 -33.27 6.68
N ARG A 617 4.29 -32.04 6.73
CA ARG A 617 5.59 -31.78 7.39
C ARG A 617 5.46 -31.17 8.79
N LYS A 618 4.26 -30.70 9.19
CA LYS A 618 4.00 -29.92 10.43
C LYS A 618 4.95 -28.72 10.61
N LYS A 619 5.61 -28.27 9.53
CA LYS A 619 6.53 -27.14 9.55
C LYS A 619 5.71 -25.86 9.46
N LYS A 620 5.97 -24.92 10.36
CA LYS A 620 5.49 -23.55 10.19
C LYS A 620 6.14 -23.00 8.90
N PRO A 621 5.38 -22.51 7.91
CA PRO A 621 5.98 -22.02 6.66
C PRO A 621 6.97 -20.89 6.97
N PRO A 622 8.11 -20.81 6.25
CA PRO A 622 9.07 -19.74 6.43
C PRO A 622 8.45 -18.42 5.95
N VAL A 623 7.85 -17.67 6.89
CA VAL A 623 7.15 -16.39 6.66
C VAL A 623 6.01 -16.52 5.65
N SER A 624 4.93 -17.25 6.02
CA SER A 624 3.75 -17.38 5.14
C SER A 624 3.15 -16.02 4.78
N ILE A 625 2.94 -15.80 3.49
CA ILE A 625 2.08 -14.73 2.97
C ILE A 625 0.60 -15.17 3.09
N PHE A 626 0.33 -16.48 2.94
CA PHE A 626 -1.01 -17.06 2.81
C PHE A 626 -1.65 -17.40 4.17
N PHE A 627 -0.93 -18.09 5.07
CA PHE A 627 -1.42 -18.47 6.41
C PHE A 627 -1.26 -17.39 7.50
N LYS A 628 -1.13 -16.11 7.12
CA LYS A 628 -1.12 -14.98 8.07
C LYS A 628 -2.51 -14.56 8.55
N GLN A 629 -3.57 -15.21 8.05
CA GLN A 629 -4.91 -15.06 8.59
C GLN A 629 -4.98 -15.54 10.05
N LYS A 630 -5.95 -15.03 10.80
CA LYS A 630 -6.18 -15.41 12.21
C LYS A 630 -6.17 -16.93 12.32
N LYS A 631 -5.70 -17.49 13.46
CA LYS A 631 -5.65 -18.93 13.74
C LYS A 631 -6.97 -19.64 13.37
N GLU A 632 -7.10 -20.08 12.12
CA GLU A 632 -8.26 -20.82 11.64
C GLU A 632 -8.04 -22.30 11.92
N SER A 633 -8.95 -22.87 12.68
CA SER A 633 -9.01 -24.31 12.94
C SER A 633 -9.59 -25.01 11.72
N PHE A 634 -8.73 -25.51 10.83
CA PHE A 634 -9.14 -26.30 9.68
C PHE A 634 -9.52 -27.72 10.10
N ASP A 635 -10.77 -28.14 9.84
CA ASP A 635 -11.15 -29.55 9.97
C ASP A 635 -10.77 -30.31 8.70
N PHE A 636 -9.62 -31.00 8.75
CA PHE A 636 -9.16 -31.86 7.67
C PHE A 636 -10.07 -33.08 7.46
N SER A 637 -10.78 -33.56 8.50
CA SER A 637 -11.67 -34.71 8.36
C SER A 637 -12.87 -34.38 7.49
N ASP A 638 -13.46 -33.19 7.66
CA ASP A 638 -14.61 -32.79 6.85
C ASP A 638 -14.20 -32.45 5.41
N PHE A 639 -13.01 -31.85 5.22
CA PHE A 639 -12.41 -31.69 3.89
C PHE A 639 -12.33 -33.02 3.12
N PHE A 640 -11.71 -34.05 3.70
CA PHE A 640 -11.54 -35.34 3.02
C PHE A 640 -12.85 -36.12 2.84
N LYS A 641 -13.83 -35.99 3.76
CA LYS A 641 -15.18 -36.55 3.56
C LYS A 641 -15.88 -35.91 2.36
N SER A 642 -15.94 -34.58 2.29
CA SER A 642 -16.61 -33.87 1.19
C SER A 642 -15.91 -34.10 -0.15
N ALA A 643 -14.58 -34.17 -0.15
CA ALA A 643 -13.80 -34.57 -1.32
C ALA A 643 -14.16 -36.00 -1.77
N ALA A 644 -14.26 -36.95 -0.84
CA ALA A 644 -14.63 -38.32 -1.13
C ALA A 644 -16.05 -38.45 -1.71
N GLU A 645 -17.03 -37.74 -1.15
CA GLU A 645 -18.41 -37.69 -1.66
C GLU A 645 -18.45 -37.23 -3.12
N LEU A 646 -17.84 -36.08 -3.42
CA LEU A 646 -17.76 -35.53 -4.77
C LEU A 646 -17.06 -36.50 -5.74
N ILE A 647 -15.93 -37.08 -5.34
CA ILE A 647 -15.15 -38.01 -6.19
C ILE A 647 -15.97 -39.26 -6.54
N ILE A 648 -16.67 -39.84 -5.56
CA ILE A 648 -17.52 -41.01 -5.77
C ILE A 648 -18.66 -40.68 -6.75
N GLU A 649 -19.25 -39.50 -6.62
CA GLU A 649 -20.37 -39.05 -7.43
C GLU A 649 -20.00 -38.77 -8.88
N ILE A 650 -18.87 -38.09 -9.14
CA ILE A 650 -18.39 -37.83 -10.51
C ILE A 650 -17.74 -39.04 -11.19
N THR A 651 -17.58 -40.17 -10.49
CA THR A 651 -16.93 -41.36 -11.08
C THR A 651 -17.93 -42.21 -11.87
N VAL A 652 -17.61 -42.42 -13.15
CA VAL A 652 -18.46 -43.11 -14.15
C VAL A 652 -18.95 -44.49 -13.67
N LEU A 653 -20.26 -44.67 -13.59
CA LEU A 653 -20.89 -45.95 -13.24
C LEU A 653 -20.71 -47.03 -14.35
N PRO A 654 -20.75 -48.34 -14.02
CA PRO A 654 -20.67 -48.89 -12.67
C PRO A 654 -19.32 -48.57 -12.02
N LEU A 655 -19.36 -48.25 -10.72
CA LEU A 655 -18.19 -47.85 -9.96
C LEU A 655 -17.28 -49.06 -9.70
N THR A 656 -16.00 -48.94 -10.06
CA THR A 656 -14.97 -49.97 -9.84
C THR A 656 -13.74 -49.37 -9.15
N GLN A 657 -12.91 -50.23 -8.55
CA GLN A 657 -11.66 -49.83 -7.91
C GLN A 657 -10.72 -49.07 -8.86
N GLU A 658 -10.61 -49.52 -10.12
CA GLU A 658 -9.76 -48.91 -11.15
C GLU A 658 -10.29 -47.54 -11.57
N LYS A 659 -11.60 -47.42 -11.82
CA LYS A 659 -12.22 -46.13 -12.18
C LYS A 659 -12.08 -45.11 -11.06
N LEU A 660 -12.27 -45.52 -9.81
CA LEU A 660 -12.09 -44.63 -8.65
C LEU A 660 -10.63 -44.15 -8.53
N LYS A 661 -9.65 -45.06 -8.66
CA LYS A 661 -8.22 -44.69 -8.68
C LYS A 661 -7.89 -43.73 -9.81
N LEU A 662 -8.44 -43.94 -11.01
CA LEU A 662 -8.28 -43.05 -12.14
C LEU A 662 -8.88 -41.66 -11.85
N SER A 663 -10.11 -41.58 -11.33
CA SER A 663 -10.74 -40.32 -10.91
C SER A 663 -9.86 -39.54 -9.92
N VAL A 664 -9.36 -40.19 -8.87
CA VAL A 664 -8.47 -39.56 -7.87
C VAL A 664 -7.14 -39.12 -8.52
N ALA A 665 -6.56 -39.93 -9.41
CA ALA A 665 -5.34 -39.57 -10.13
C ALA A 665 -5.52 -38.37 -11.08
N THR A 666 -6.71 -38.16 -11.67
CA THR A 666 -6.99 -36.95 -12.48
C THR A 666 -7.09 -35.66 -11.66
N LEU A 667 -7.24 -35.77 -10.33
CA LEU A 667 -7.38 -34.62 -9.41
C LEU A 667 -6.06 -34.21 -8.78
N VAL A 668 -5.17 -35.17 -8.54
CA VAL A 668 -3.83 -34.96 -7.99
C VAL A 668 -2.82 -35.17 -9.12
N PRO A 669 -2.45 -34.10 -9.89
CA PRO A 669 -1.63 -34.27 -11.08
C PRO A 669 -0.20 -34.70 -10.77
N ASN A 670 0.32 -35.60 -11.61
CA ASN A 670 1.74 -35.99 -11.63
C ASN A 670 2.62 -34.88 -12.20
N THR A 671 2.91 -33.87 -11.38
CA THR A 671 4.03 -32.94 -11.60
C THR A 671 5.30 -33.50 -10.96
N THR A 672 6.47 -33.26 -11.54
CA THR A 672 7.77 -33.67 -10.97
C THR A 672 8.12 -33.03 -9.62
N GLU A 673 7.48 -31.92 -9.28
CA GLU A 673 7.68 -31.23 -8.00
C GLU A 673 6.84 -31.86 -6.87
N ARG A 674 7.48 -32.23 -5.75
CA ARG A 674 6.83 -32.77 -4.52
C ARG A 674 6.00 -34.04 -4.75
N THR A 675 6.47 -34.92 -5.63
CA THR A 675 5.79 -36.17 -6.02
C THR A 675 5.43 -37.05 -4.81
N GLU A 676 6.36 -37.24 -3.87
CA GLU A 676 6.12 -38.09 -2.68
C GLU A 676 5.05 -37.50 -1.74
N GLU A 677 5.04 -36.18 -1.55
CA GLU A 677 3.98 -35.52 -0.79
C GLU A 677 2.60 -35.63 -1.46
N LYS A 678 2.54 -35.40 -2.78
CA LYS A 678 1.30 -35.49 -3.56
C LYS A 678 0.75 -36.92 -3.57
N GLU A 679 1.62 -37.92 -3.67
CA GLU A 679 1.26 -39.34 -3.56
C GLU A 679 0.65 -39.69 -2.19
N LYS A 680 1.19 -39.17 -1.09
CA LYS A 680 0.61 -39.37 0.26
C LYS A 680 -0.77 -38.75 0.38
N VAL A 681 -0.98 -37.56 -0.19
CA VAL A 681 -2.32 -36.93 -0.24
C VAL A 681 -3.28 -37.74 -1.11
N ARG A 682 -2.84 -38.24 -2.27
CA ARG A 682 -3.62 -39.12 -3.16
C ARG A 682 -4.13 -40.37 -2.43
N GLN A 683 -3.25 -41.04 -1.69
CA GLN A 683 -3.57 -42.22 -0.87
C GLN A 683 -4.61 -41.91 0.22
N LEU A 684 -4.51 -40.74 0.87
CA LEU A 684 -5.48 -40.31 1.88
C LEU A 684 -6.87 -39.99 1.27
N VAL A 685 -6.91 -39.38 0.09
CA VAL A 685 -8.17 -39.18 -0.66
C VAL A 685 -8.80 -40.52 -1.02
N GLU A 686 -8.03 -41.49 -1.54
CA GLU A 686 -8.53 -42.85 -1.81
C GLU A 686 -9.11 -43.53 -0.55
N LEU A 687 -8.45 -43.39 0.61
CA LEU A 687 -8.89 -44.00 1.86
C LEU A 687 -10.25 -43.46 2.32
N PHE A 688 -10.47 -42.15 2.23
CA PHE A 688 -11.76 -41.54 2.58
C PHE A 688 -12.86 -41.92 1.57
N CYS A 689 -12.53 -42.04 0.27
CA CYS A 689 -13.48 -42.59 -0.72
C CYS A 689 -13.92 -44.01 -0.34
N TYR A 690 -12.97 -44.88 0.01
CA TYR A 690 -13.28 -46.24 0.46
C TYR A 690 -14.13 -46.28 1.74
N LYS A 691 -13.84 -45.42 2.73
CA LYS A 691 -14.66 -45.31 3.94
C LYS A 691 -16.10 -44.93 3.62
N GLN A 692 -16.31 -43.91 2.79
CA GLN A 692 -17.64 -43.46 2.37
C GLN A 692 -18.41 -44.54 1.59
N LEU A 693 -17.73 -45.32 0.74
CA LEU A 693 -18.36 -46.43 -0.01
C LEU A 693 -18.79 -47.60 0.88
N LEU A 694 -18.05 -47.87 1.96
CA LEU A 694 -18.43 -48.86 2.98
C LEU A 694 -19.62 -48.35 3.82
N ASP A 695 -19.55 -47.11 4.30
CA ASP A 695 -20.60 -46.53 5.15
C ASP A 695 -21.94 -46.36 4.41
N THR A 696 -21.89 -46.04 3.11
CA THR A 696 -23.08 -45.99 2.23
C THR A 696 -23.49 -47.37 1.68
N LYS A 697 -22.85 -48.47 2.10
CA LYS A 697 -23.10 -49.86 1.65
C LYS A 697 -23.00 -50.08 0.12
N LYS A 698 -22.41 -49.13 -0.61
CA LYS A 698 -22.05 -49.27 -2.04
C LYS A 698 -20.98 -50.36 -2.22
N ILE A 699 -20.10 -50.53 -1.23
CA ILE A 699 -19.32 -51.75 -1.02
C ILE A 699 -20.04 -52.61 0.02
N ASN A 700 -20.27 -53.88 -0.29
CA ASN A 700 -20.97 -54.85 0.56
C ASN A 700 -20.51 -56.29 0.26
N GLU A 701 -21.04 -57.27 0.98
CA GLU A 701 -20.71 -58.71 0.87
C GLU A 701 -20.70 -59.21 -0.59
N LYS A 702 -21.64 -58.76 -1.43
CA LYS A 702 -21.78 -59.24 -2.81
C LYS A 702 -20.65 -58.77 -3.74
N ASN A 703 -20.03 -57.62 -3.45
CA ASN A 703 -19.05 -56.98 -4.33
C ASN A 703 -17.66 -56.71 -3.70
N ILE A 704 -17.47 -56.92 -2.40
CA ILE A 704 -16.20 -56.67 -1.67
C ILE A 704 -14.97 -57.33 -2.34
N LYS A 705 -15.14 -58.51 -2.96
CA LYS A 705 -14.12 -59.24 -3.72
C LYS A 705 -13.53 -58.48 -4.94
N ASN A 706 -14.18 -57.39 -5.37
CA ASN A 706 -13.73 -56.52 -6.45
C ASN A 706 -12.90 -55.32 -5.92
N TRP A 707 -12.68 -55.21 -4.61
CA TRP A 707 -12.05 -54.08 -3.93
C TRP A 707 -10.81 -54.51 -3.11
N ASN A 708 -10.00 -55.41 -3.68
CA ASN A 708 -8.88 -56.08 -3.00
C ASN A 708 -7.77 -55.13 -2.49
N TRP A 709 -7.74 -53.85 -2.91
CA TRP A 709 -6.77 -52.85 -2.45
C TRP A 709 -7.10 -52.22 -1.09
N LEU A 710 -8.33 -52.36 -0.59
CA LEU A 710 -8.82 -51.73 0.65
C LEU A 710 -7.87 -51.91 1.84
N ASN A 711 -7.52 -53.17 2.14
CA ASN A 711 -6.67 -53.50 3.29
C ASN A 711 -5.21 -53.03 3.10
N VAL A 712 -4.70 -53.08 1.86
CA VAL A 712 -3.33 -52.62 1.56
C VAL A 712 -3.24 -51.10 1.76
N LEU A 713 -4.17 -50.34 1.18
CA LEU A 713 -4.20 -48.88 1.33
C LEU A 713 -4.39 -48.46 2.79
N ALA A 714 -5.32 -49.08 3.52
CA ALA A 714 -5.56 -48.73 4.91
C ALA A 714 -4.31 -48.93 5.78
N ASN A 715 -3.55 -50.02 5.57
CA ASN A 715 -2.29 -50.24 6.27
C ASN A 715 -1.17 -49.29 5.80
N GLN A 716 -1.07 -48.98 4.51
CA GLN A 716 -0.13 -47.96 3.98
C GLN A 716 -0.42 -46.58 4.60
N CYS A 717 -1.68 -46.15 4.66
CA CYS A 717 -2.07 -44.90 5.31
C CYS A 717 -1.74 -44.89 6.82
N LYS A 718 -1.86 -46.02 7.52
CA LYS A 718 -1.42 -46.15 8.93
C LYS A 718 0.10 -46.08 9.12
N GLN A 719 0.88 -46.38 8.08
CA GLN A 719 2.35 -46.27 8.08
C GLN A 719 2.86 -44.85 7.78
N LEU A 720 1.99 -43.93 7.34
CA LEU A 720 2.34 -42.52 7.21
C LEU A 720 2.59 -41.92 8.61
N GLN A 721 3.87 -41.76 8.98
CA GLN A 721 4.37 -41.34 10.30
C GLN A 721 3.78 -40.04 10.90
N TYR A 722 2.92 -39.33 10.17
CA TYR A 722 2.42 -37.99 10.50
C TYR A 722 0.89 -37.89 10.60
N CYS A 723 0.16 -39.01 10.52
CA CYS A 723 -1.30 -39.04 10.58
C CYS A 723 -1.89 -38.32 11.80
N TYR A 724 -2.86 -37.42 11.54
CA TYR A 724 -3.79 -36.92 12.55
C TYR A 724 -4.58 -38.10 13.17
N PRO A 725 -4.98 -38.05 14.46
CA PRO A 725 -5.72 -39.15 15.10
C PRO A 725 -7.00 -39.57 14.36
N HIS A 726 -7.61 -38.67 13.58
CA HIS A 726 -8.78 -38.94 12.76
C HIS A 726 -8.48 -39.85 11.56
N VAL A 727 -7.29 -39.74 10.94
CA VAL A 727 -6.90 -40.60 9.81
C VAL A 727 -6.71 -42.05 10.26
N LEU A 728 -6.11 -42.25 11.44
CA LEU A 728 -5.98 -43.59 12.04
C LEU A 728 -7.36 -44.21 12.32
N LYS A 729 -8.28 -43.44 12.93
CA LYS A 729 -9.68 -43.88 13.15
C LYS A 729 -10.40 -44.24 11.84
N VAL A 730 -10.17 -43.50 10.75
CA VAL A 730 -10.74 -43.81 9.44
C VAL A 730 -10.16 -45.10 8.87
N ALA A 731 -8.83 -45.28 8.91
CA ALA A 731 -8.17 -46.51 8.45
C ALA A 731 -8.59 -47.74 9.26
N ASP A 732 -8.66 -47.64 10.58
CA ASP A 732 -9.16 -48.69 11.46
C ASP A 732 -10.64 -49.00 11.21
N GLY A 733 -11.45 -47.96 10.92
CA GLY A 733 -12.83 -48.12 10.50
C GLY A 733 -12.98 -48.88 9.18
N VAL A 734 -12.14 -48.59 8.17
CA VAL A 734 -12.11 -49.32 6.89
C VAL A 734 -11.73 -50.79 7.11
N ILE A 735 -10.68 -51.06 7.90
CA ILE A 735 -10.24 -52.43 8.23
C ILE A 735 -11.33 -53.18 9.02
N GLY A 736 -11.98 -52.52 9.97
CA GLY A 736 -13.08 -53.09 10.77
C GLY A 736 -14.28 -53.49 9.91
N SER A 737 -14.77 -52.58 9.06
CA SER A 737 -15.86 -52.87 8.13
C SER A 737 -15.48 -53.96 7.12
N LEU A 738 -14.24 -53.98 6.62
CA LEU A 738 -13.78 -55.03 5.71
C LEU A 738 -13.82 -56.41 6.38
N ARG A 739 -13.30 -56.55 7.61
CA ARG A 739 -13.37 -57.81 8.37
C ARG A 739 -14.81 -58.29 8.59
N GLN A 740 -15.72 -57.38 8.93
CA GLN A 740 -17.14 -57.71 9.10
C GLN A 740 -17.77 -58.25 7.81
N LEU A 741 -17.49 -57.62 6.66
CA LEU A 741 -17.97 -58.08 5.36
C LEU A 741 -17.33 -59.40 4.92
N GLU A 742 -16.06 -59.66 5.22
CA GLU A 742 -15.40 -60.94 4.93
C GLU A 742 -15.98 -62.11 5.74
N ILE A 743 -16.25 -61.88 7.03
CA ILE A 743 -16.91 -62.85 7.92
C ILE A 743 -18.33 -63.16 7.44
N ALA A 744 -19.12 -62.13 7.11
CA ALA A 744 -20.49 -62.30 6.63
C ALA A 744 -20.57 -63.04 5.28
N ASN A 745 -19.54 -62.92 4.44
CA ASN A 745 -19.45 -63.60 3.14
C ASN A 745 -18.92 -65.05 3.21
N GLY A 746 -18.92 -65.65 4.41
CA GLY A 746 -18.57 -67.06 4.63
C GLY A 746 -17.06 -67.37 4.60
N ARG A 747 -16.18 -66.36 4.59
CA ARG A 747 -14.72 -66.59 4.71
C ARG A 747 -14.32 -66.70 6.17
N SER A 748 -14.44 -67.92 6.69
CA SER A 748 -13.80 -68.32 7.95
C SER A 748 -12.27 -68.13 7.89
N GLU A 749 -11.68 -67.73 9.01
CA GLU A 749 -10.25 -67.44 9.16
C GLU A 749 -9.36 -68.64 8.79
N LYS A 750 -8.77 -68.63 7.59
CA LYS A 750 -7.48 -69.30 7.33
C LYS A 750 -6.60 -68.39 6.47
N ASN A 751 -5.36 -68.22 6.94
CA ASN A 751 -4.26 -67.48 6.30
C ASN A 751 -4.28 -65.93 6.39
N TYR A 752 -4.43 -65.38 7.59
CA TYR A 752 -3.50 -64.32 8.01
C TYR A 752 -2.30 -64.98 8.69
N GLY A 753 -1.27 -65.26 7.89
CA GLY A 753 -0.01 -65.83 8.39
C GLY A 753 0.66 -64.88 9.38
N LYS A 754 1.20 -65.44 10.47
CA LYS A 754 2.08 -64.72 11.39
C LYS A 754 3.27 -64.15 10.62
N THR A 755 3.32 -62.84 10.41
CA THR A 755 4.60 -62.15 10.22
C THR A 755 5.33 -62.18 11.55
N SER A 756 6.23 -63.15 11.70
CA SER A 756 7.14 -63.23 12.83
C SER A 756 8.00 -61.97 12.87
N ASN A 757 7.95 -61.23 13.98
CA ASN A 757 8.99 -60.25 14.30
C ASN A 757 10.35 -60.96 14.32
N PRO A 758 11.37 -60.52 13.54
CA PRO A 758 12.73 -60.63 14.01
C PRO A 758 12.89 -59.65 15.17
N ALA A 759 13.37 -60.13 16.32
CA ALA A 759 13.68 -59.27 17.46
C ALA A 759 14.81 -58.29 17.10
N PRO A 760 14.86 -57.09 17.69
CA PRO A 760 15.96 -56.16 17.47
C PRO A 760 17.25 -56.73 18.09
N SER A 761 18.19 -57.13 17.25
CA SER A 761 19.58 -57.38 17.65
C SER A 761 20.21 -56.05 18.10
N LYS A 762 20.48 -55.93 19.40
CA LYS A 762 21.37 -54.90 19.94
C LYS A 762 22.82 -55.19 19.55
N VAL A 763 23.66 -54.16 19.66
CA VAL A 763 25.15 -54.17 19.55
C VAL A 763 25.62 -54.20 18.08
N PHE A 764 26.38 -53.23 17.56
CA PHE A 764 26.96 -52.00 18.11
C PHE A 764 26.33 -50.73 17.53
#